data_AF-A0A0D2Q494-F1
#
_entry.id   AF-A0A0D2Q494-F1
#
_cell.length_a   1.000
_cell.length_b   1.000
_cell.length_c   1.000
_cell.angle_alpha   90.00
_cell.angle_beta   90.00
_cell.angle_gamma   90.00
#
_symmetry.space_group_name_H-M   'P 1'
#
loop_
_entity.id
_entity.type
_entity.pdbx_description
1 polymer ?
#
loop_
_entity_poly.entity_id
_entity_poly.type
_entity_poly.pdbx_seq_one_letter_code
_entity_poly.pdbx_strand_id
1 'polypeptide(L)'
;MAGNSIHRSGSRPQLDLSKAEIQGNSEERDPTILLPNQTDDISHLALDIGGSLIKLVYFSRHEDQSVDDKRKKTVKERLGISNGNRRNFPVLGGRLHFVKFETSKLNECLDFISSKQLHRGGIDSHHWNSEASANENAVIKATGGGAYKFADLFKERLGVSIDKEDEMDCLVAGANFLLKAIRHEAFTHMEGHKEFVQIDHNDLFPYLLVNIGSGVSIIKVDGDGKFQRVSGTNVGGGTYWGLGRLLTKCNSFDELLELSQRGDNRTIDMLVGDIYGGMDYSKIGLSASTIASSFGKAISDKKELQDYRPEDISLSLLRMISYNIGQISYLNALRFGLKRIFFGGFFIRGHAYTMDTISFAVHFWSKGEAQAMFLRHEGFLGAVGAFMSYQKHGLDDLMVHHLVERFPMGAPYTGGKIHGPPLGDLNEKISWMEKFVLKGTEITAPVPMAPPGTTGLGGFEVPSSRGATLRSDASALNVGVLHLVPTLEVFPLLADPKMYEPNTIDLSDHKELEYWFTVLSGHLPDLVDKAVASEGGTDDAKRRGDAFARAFSAHLARLMEEPAAYGKLGLANLLELREECLREFQFLDAYRSIKQRENEASLAVLPDLLLELDHMDEETRLLTLIEGVLAANIFDWGSRACVDLYHKGTIIEIYRMSRNKMQRPWRVDDFDLFKERMLGSEGKKPRPHKRALLFVDNSGADIVLGMLPLARELLRRGTEVVLVANSLPALNDVTAMELPDIVAEAAKHCDVLRRAAEAGGLLVDAMNNNSLDGSRGNSSSVPLMVVENGCGSPCIDLRQVSSELAAAAKHADLVILEGMGRALHTNFNARFKCEALKLAMVKNQRLAEKLIKGKIYDCVCRYEPAT
;
A
#
# COMPACT_ATOMS: atom_id res chain seq x y z
N MET A 1 -21.81 2.04 51.25
CA MET A 1 -22.63 1.38 50.21
C MET A 1 -22.01 1.71 48.86
N ALA A 2 -21.98 0.75 47.94
CA ALA A 2 -21.24 0.87 46.68
C ALA A 2 -22.10 1.47 45.56
N GLY A 3 -21.45 2.20 44.65
CA GLY A 3 -21.97 2.56 43.33
C GLY A 3 -20.90 2.23 42.30
N ASN A 4 -21.00 1.07 41.66
CA ASN A 4 -19.99 0.58 40.72
C ASN A 4 -20.00 1.41 39.42
N SER A 5 -18.94 2.18 39.15
CA SER A 5 -18.69 2.68 37.79
C SER A 5 -18.16 1.54 36.93
N ILE A 6 -18.93 1.16 35.92
CA ILE A 6 -18.63 0.04 35.02
C ILE A 6 -17.32 0.29 34.26
N HIS A 7 -16.44 -0.72 34.23
CA HIS A 7 -15.22 -0.72 33.43
C HIS A 7 -15.54 -0.50 31.94
N ARG A 8 -14.87 0.47 31.31
CA ARG A 8 -14.76 0.52 29.84
C ARG A 8 -13.85 -0.61 29.37
N SER A 9 -14.40 -1.60 28.68
CA SER A 9 -13.67 -2.76 28.14
C SER A 9 -13.38 -2.62 26.64
N GLY A 10 -12.19 -3.08 26.23
CA GLY A 10 -11.92 -3.61 24.89
C GLY A 10 -11.86 -2.61 23.73
N SER A 11 -10.67 -2.45 23.16
CA SER A 11 -10.46 -1.91 21.80
C SER A 11 -11.35 -2.64 20.80
N ARG A 12 -12.14 -1.89 20.02
CA ARG A 12 -13.10 -2.42 19.04
C ARG A 12 -12.48 -2.39 17.63
N PRO A 13 -12.84 -3.34 16.75
CA PRO A 13 -12.18 -3.49 15.46
C PRO A 13 -12.47 -2.36 14.48
N GLN A 14 -11.43 -1.75 13.92
CA GLN A 14 -11.49 -0.61 12.98
C GLN A 14 -11.24 -1.07 11.53
N LEU A 15 -11.70 -0.28 10.55
CA LEU A 15 -11.42 -0.54 9.14
C LEU A 15 -10.06 0.07 8.79
N ASP A 16 -9.09 -0.75 8.41
CA ASP A 16 -7.78 -0.32 7.93
C ASP A 16 -7.84 -0.04 6.43
N LEU A 17 -7.63 1.22 6.09
CA LEU A 17 -7.68 1.76 4.73
C LEU A 17 -6.28 2.02 4.16
N SER A 18 -5.22 1.71 4.91
CA SER A 18 -3.86 1.86 4.42
C SER A 18 -3.65 0.93 3.22
N LYS A 19 -3.27 1.53 2.08
CA LYS A 19 -3.12 0.86 0.77
C LYS A 19 -4.42 0.22 0.24
N ALA A 20 -5.58 0.77 0.58
CA ALA A 20 -6.83 0.37 -0.07
C ALA A 20 -6.72 0.62 -1.60
N GLU A 21 -6.93 -0.43 -2.39
CA GLU A 21 -6.79 -0.36 -3.86
C GLU A 21 -7.96 -1.04 -4.56
N ILE A 22 -8.25 -0.61 -5.79
CA ILE A 22 -9.31 -1.20 -6.60
C ILE A 22 -8.73 -2.36 -7.40
N GLN A 23 -9.09 -3.58 -7.01
CA GLN A 23 -8.76 -4.81 -7.70
C GLN A 23 -9.82 -5.11 -8.76
N GLY A 24 -9.46 -4.82 -10.01
CA GLY A 24 -10.27 -5.00 -11.21
C GLY A 24 -9.73 -4.17 -12.37
N ASN A 25 -10.03 -4.53 -13.62
CA ASN A 25 -9.55 -3.75 -14.77
C ASN A 25 -10.30 -2.39 -14.89
N SER A 26 -9.90 -1.53 -15.82
CA SER A 26 -10.48 -0.19 -15.99
C SER A 26 -11.91 -0.18 -16.57
N GLU A 27 -12.37 -1.32 -17.08
CA GLU A 27 -13.67 -1.56 -17.74
C GLU A 27 -14.66 -2.36 -16.86
N GLU A 28 -14.18 -2.97 -15.78
CA GLU A 28 -14.98 -3.75 -14.85
C GLU A 28 -15.98 -2.84 -14.13
N ARG A 29 -17.27 -3.21 -14.18
CA ARG A 29 -18.37 -2.30 -13.82
C ARG A 29 -18.50 -2.02 -12.33
N ASP A 30 -18.14 -2.99 -11.48
CA ASP A 30 -18.32 -2.92 -10.02
C ASP A 30 -17.11 -3.62 -9.32
N PRO A 31 -15.87 -3.12 -9.49
CA PRO A 31 -14.64 -3.84 -9.10
C PRO A 31 -14.49 -3.95 -7.57
N THR A 32 -13.75 -4.96 -7.09
CA THR A 32 -13.54 -5.14 -5.64
C THR A 32 -12.54 -4.13 -5.08
N ILE A 33 -12.71 -3.69 -3.83
CA ILE A 33 -11.66 -2.93 -3.12
C ILE A 33 -10.89 -3.90 -2.23
N LEU A 34 -9.59 -4.05 -2.50
CA LEU A 34 -8.67 -4.76 -1.62
C LEU A 34 -8.33 -3.86 -0.41
N LEU A 35 -8.45 -4.42 0.79
CA LEU A 35 -8.03 -3.85 2.06
C LEU A 35 -6.89 -4.71 2.61
N PRO A 36 -5.66 -4.53 2.10
CA PRO A 36 -4.56 -5.49 2.27
C PRO A 36 -4.09 -5.62 3.72
N ASN A 37 -4.36 -4.61 4.56
CA ASN A 37 -3.90 -4.55 5.94
C ASN A 37 -5.00 -4.82 6.98
N GLN A 38 -6.21 -5.24 6.57
CA GLN A 38 -7.35 -5.43 7.48
C GLN A 38 -7.14 -6.58 8.50
N THR A 39 -6.65 -6.22 9.69
CA THR A 39 -6.29 -7.15 10.79
C THR A 39 -7.46 -7.74 11.56
N ASP A 40 -8.63 -7.11 11.49
CA ASP A 40 -9.83 -7.53 12.22
C ASP A 40 -10.89 -8.26 11.39
N ASP A 41 -11.60 -9.21 12.00
CA ASP A 41 -12.83 -9.80 11.45
C ASP A 41 -13.94 -8.76 11.42
N ILE A 42 -14.06 -8.10 10.28
CA ILE A 42 -15.21 -7.27 9.94
C ILE A 42 -16.23 -8.18 9.27
N SER A 43 -16.94 -8.98 10.07
CA SER A 43 -18.11 -9.75 9.60
C SER A 43 -19.32 -8.84 9.41
N HIS A 44 -19.19 -7.84 8.52
CA HIS A 44 -20.20 -6.82 8.28
C HIS A 44 -20.64 -6.81 6.81
N LEU A 45 -21.94 -6.62 6.68
CA LEU A 45 -22.74 -6.64 5.46
C LEU A 45 -23.64 -5.41 5.59
N ALA A 46 -23.68 -4.57 4.57
CA ALA A 46 -24.58 -3.43 4.52
C ALA A 46 -25.35 -3.35 3.21
N LEU A 47 -26.52 -2.74 3.28
CA LEU A 47 -27.49 -2.69 2.19
C LEU A 47 -27.95 -1.26 1.89
N ASP A 48 -28.09 -0.93 0.61
CA ASP A 48 -28.97 0.14 0.15
C ASP A 48 -30.14 -0.52 -0.59
N ILE A 49 -31.31 -0.53 0.05
CA ILE A 49 -32.52 -1.17 -0.48
C ILE A 49 -33.37 -0.11 -1.19
N GLY A 50 -32.90 0.31 -2.37
CA GLY A 50 -33.59 1.29 -3.20
C GLY A 50 -34.90 0.77 -3.82
N GLY A 51 -35.69 1.66 -4.38
CA GLY A 51 -36.99 1.32 -4.97
C GLY A 51 -36.94 0.37 -6.18
N SER A 52 -35.82 0.31 -6.89
CA SER A 52 -35.63 -0.54 -8.09
C SER A 52 -34.46 -1.53 -7.97
N LEU A 53 -33.40 -1.17 -7.22
CA LEU A 53 -32.23 -2.01 -7.01
C LEU A 53 -31.86 -2.05 -5.52
N ILE A 54 -31.51 -3.25 -5.07
CA ILE A 54 -30.80 -3.53 -3.83
C ILE A 54 -29.30 -3.54 -4.14
N LYS A 55 -28.50 -2.82 -3.36
CA LYS A 55 -27.05 -2.82 -3.44
C LYS A 55 -26.52 -3.37 -2.12
N LEU A 56 -25.52 -4.21 -2.22
CA LEU A 56 -24.97 -5.00 -1.12
C LEU A 56 -23.45 -4.81 -1.12
N VAL A 57 -22.93 -4.36 0.01
CA VAL A 57 -21.48 -4.33 0.28
C VAL A 57 -21.20 -5.33 1.39
N TYR A 58 -20.24 -6.23 1.16
CA TYR A 58 -19.78 -7.18 2.18
C TYR A 58 -18.26 -7.34 2.14
N PHE A 59 -17.69 -7.64 3.31
CA PHE A 59 -16.26 -7.93 3.44
C PHE A 59 -16.01 -9.44 3.42
N SER A 60 -14.93 -9.88 2.76
CA SER A 60 -14.38 -11.24 2.91
C SER A 60 -12.89 -11.20 3.22
N ARG A 61 -12.41 -12.14 4.03
CA ARG A 61 -10.97 -12.38 4.16
C ARG A 61 -10.45 -13.18 2.97
N HIS A 62 -9.14 -13.08 2.76
CA HIS A 62 -8.39 -13.99 1.90
C HIS A 62 -8.28 -15.37 2.61
N GLU A 63 -8.15 -16.49 1.89
CA GLU A 63 -8.05 -17.83 2.51
C GLU A 63 -6.60 -18.27 2.75
N ASP A 64 -6.39 -19.03 3.84
CA ASP A 64 -5.10 -19.58 4.26
C ASP A 64 -4.71 -20.82 3.46
N GLN A 65 -3.52 -20.81 2.84
CA GLN A 65 -2.75 -22.03 2.65
C GLN A 65 -1.98 -22.32 3.94
N SER A 66 -2.57 -23.17 4.79
CA SER A 66 -2.05 -23.47 6.13
C SER A 66 -0.69 -24.17 6.07
N VAL A 67 0.38 -23.50 6.52
CA VAL A 67 1.63 -24.13 6.95
C VAL A 67 1.65 -24.13 8.49
N ASP A 68 1.50 -25.31 9.07
CA ASP A 68 1.20 -25.53 10.50
C ASP A 68 2.47 -25.42 11.39
N ASP A 69 3.06 -24.22 11.44
CA ASP A 69 4.30 -23.98 12.21
C ASP A 69 4.02 -23.66 13.69
N LYS A 70 4.20 -24.68 14.53
CA LYS A 70 4.08 -24.62 15.99
C LYS A 70 5.01 -23.58 16.64
N ARG A 71 6.11 -23.18 16.00
CA ARG A 71 7.10 -22.21 16.54
C ARG A 71 6.48 -20.81 16.76
N LYS A 72 5.69 -20.31 15.80
CA LYS A 72 5.05 -18.97 15.90
C LYS A 72 4.07 -18.82 17.07
N LYS A 73 3.50 -19.93 17.56
CA LYS A 73 2.51 -19.92 18.65
C LYS A 73 3.12 -19.59 20.02
N THR A 74 4.31 -20.12 20.29
CA THR A 74 5.01 -20.00 21.59
C THR A 74 5.52 -18.58 21.85
N VAL A 75 5.98 -17.88 20.82
CA VAL A 75 6.45 -16.48 20.93
C VAL A 75 5.29 -15.53 21.23
N LYS A 76 4.13 -15.75 20.58
CA LYS A 76 2.92 -14.93 20.77
C LYS A 76 2.40 -15.00 22.21
N GLU A 77 2.25 -16.21 22.75
CA GLU A 77 1.90 -16.39 24.18
C GLU A 77 2.93 -15.71 25.11
N ARG A 78 4.22 -15.81 24.77
CA ARG A 78 5.36 -15.10 25.39
C ARG A 78 5.17 -13.58 25.53
N LEU A 79 4.72 -12.94 24.46
CA LEU A 79 4.57 -11.48 24.35
C LEU A 79 3.26 -10.95 24.98
N GLY A 80 2.54 -11.78 25.75
CA GLY A 80 1.24 -11.42 26.31
C GLY A 80 0.10 -11.43 25.29
N ILE A 81 0.34 -11.98 24.09
CA ILE A 81 -0.69 -12.20 23.07
C ILE A 81 -1.40 -13.51 23.45
N SER A 82 -2.29 -13.41 24.44
CA SER A 82 -3.01 -14.56 25.00
C SER A 82 -3.89 -15.24 23.94
N ASN A 83 -3.87 -16.57 23.89
CA ASN A 83 -4.78 -17.42 23.09
C ASN A 83 -6.24 -17.42 23.61
N GLY A 84 -6.76 -16.24 23.98
CA GLY A 84 -8.18 -15.98 24.16
C GLY A 84 -8.78 -15.60 22.80
N ASN A 85 -9.55 -16.52 22.23
CA ASN A 85 -10.02 -16.57 20.83
C ASN A 85 -8.91 -16.81 19.81
N ARG A 86 -9.12 -17.84 18.98
CA ARG A 86 -8.26 -18.14 17.84
C ARG A 86 -8.32 -16.98 16.84
N ARG A 87 -7.16 -16.47 16.44
CA ARG A 87 -6.91 -16.10 15.04
C ARG A 87 -5.61 -16.77 14.63
N ASN A 88 -5.70 -17.73 13.74
CA ASN A 88 -4.53 -18.17 13.01
C ASN A 88 -4.03 -16.95 12.22
N PHE A 89 -2.74 -16.65 12.31
CA PHE A 89 -2.10 -15.58 11.53
C PHE A 89 -1.06 -16.19 10.59
N PRO A 90 -1.50 -16.61 9.40
CA PRO A 90 -0.78 -16.39 8.17
C PRO A 90 -1.50 -15.27 7.40
N VAL A 91 -0.76 -14.25 6.93
CA VAL A 91 -1.16 -13.28 5.87
C VAL A 91 -2.58 -12.65 6.09
N LEU A 92 -3.28 -12.34 4.99
CA LEU A 92 -4.73 -12.12 4.86
C LEU A 92 -5.32 -10.79 5.38
N GLY A 93 -5.05 -9.71 4.63
CA GLY A 93 -6.06 -8.66 4.43
C GLY A 93 -7.35 -9.20 3.78
N GLY A 94 -8.31 -8.32 3.51
CA GLY A 94 -9.60 -8.71 2.94
C GLY A 94 -10.04 -7.86 1.75
N ARG A 95 -11.25 -8.11 1.26
CA ARG A 95 -11.83 -7.45 0.09
C ARG A 95 -13.25 -6.98 0.41
N LEU A 96 -13.57 -5.75 0.03
CA LEU A 96 -14.96 -5.29 -0.09
C LEU A 96 -15.48 -5.69 -1.46
N HIS A 97 -16.62 -6.38 -1.45
CA HIS A 97 -17.34 -6.85 -2.62
C HIS A 97 -18.61 -6.04 -2.83
N PHE A 98 -18.92 -5.75 -4.09
CA PHE A 98 -20.05 -4.94 -4.51
C PHE A 98 -21.02 -5.83 -5.31
N VAL A 99 -22.23 -6.05 -4.81
CA VAL A 99 -23.22 -6.94 -5.42
C VAL A 99 -24.57 -6.25 -5.52
N LYS A 100 -25.30 -6.43 -6.63
CA LYS A 100 -26.61 -5.81 -6.85
C LYS A 100 -27.68 -6.83 -7.22
N PHE A 101 -28.92 -6.53 -6.84
CA PHE A 101 -30.11 -7.32 -7.15
C PHE A 101 -31.25 -6.37 -7.54
N GLU A 102 -32.21 -6.83 -8.34
CA GLU A 102 -33.47 -6.10 -8.52
C GLU A 102 -34.30 -6.16 -7.24
N THR A 103 -34.92 -5.06 -6.83
CA THR A 103 -35.77 -5.04 -5.61
C THR A 103 -37.01 -5.93 -5.75
N SER A 104 -37.48 -6.18 -6.98
CA SER A 104 -38.48 -7.19 -7.32
C SER A 104 -38.02 -8.64 -7.04
N LYS A 105 -36.71 -8.88 -7.07
CA LYS A 105 -36.06 -10.18 -6.87
C LYS A 105 -35.41 -10.29 -5.47
N LEU A 106 -35.98 -9.63 -4.47
CA LEU A 106 -35.48 -9.60 -3.09
C LEU A 106 -35.15 -11.00 -2.53
N ASN A 107 -35.89 -12.06 -2.93
CA ASN A 107 -35.57 -13.43 -2.55
C ASN A 107 -34.15 -13.87 -2.97
N GLU A 108 -33.69 -13.52 -4.18
CA GLU A 108 -32.34 -13.85 -4.66
C GLU A 108 -31.25 -13.19 -3.79
N CYS A 109 -31.51 -11.98 -3.30
CA CYS A 109 -30.63 -11.29 -2.36
C CYS A 109 -30.58 -11.99 -0.99
N LEU A 110 -31.75 -12.40 -0.46
CA LEU A 110 -31.83 -13.15 0.79
C LEU A 110 -31.14 -14.52 0.66
N ASP A 111 -31.31 -15.22 -0.45
CA ASP A 111 -30.72 -16.53 -0.71
C ASP A 111 -29.20 -16.43 -0.98
N PHE A 112 -28.71 -15.31 -1.54
CA PHE A 112 -27.28 -14.99 -1.60
C PHE A 112 -26.68 -14.77 -0.20
N ILE A 113 -27.32 -13.93 0.63
CA ILE A 113 -26.91 -13.69 2.04
C ILE A 113 -26.95 -14.99 2.86
N SER A 114 -27.91 -15.87 2.55
CA SER A 114 -28.04 -17.19 3.18
C SER A 114 -26.91 -18.14 2.77
N SER A 115 -26.72 -18.35 1.48
CA SER A 115 -25.71 -19.28 0.92
C SER A 115 -24.27 -18.88 1.22
N LYS A 116 -23.96 -17.58 1.22
CA LYS A 116 -22.67 -17.03 1.67
C LYS A 116 -22.52 -16.93 3.20
N GLN A 117 -23.55 -17.33 3.95
CA GLN A 117 -23.60 -17.28 5.43
C GLN A 117 -23.33 -15.90 6.05
N LEU A 118 -23.48 -14.81 5.28
CA LEU A 118 -23.19 -13.43 5.71
C LEU A 118 -24.09 -12.97 6.87
N HIS A 119 -25.23 -13.62 7.07
CA HIS A 119 -26.17 -13.38 8.17
C HIS A 119 -25.73 -13.98 9.53
N ARG A 120 -24.70 -14.83 9.57
CA ARG A 120 -24.37 -15.64 10.77
C ARG A 120 -23.31 -15.05 11.71
N GLY A 121 -22.63 -13.97 11.32
CA GLY A 121 -21.74 -13.21 12.21
C GLY A 121 -20.50 -13.97 12.69
N GLY A 122 -19.49 -14.09 11.83
CA GLY A 122 -18.20 -14.70 12.17
C GLY A 122 -18.14 -16.21 11.91
N ILE A 123 -17.06 -16.65 11.26
CA ILE A 123 -16.87 -18.04 10.80
C ILE A 123 -16.56 -19.03 11.94
N ASP A 124 -16.28 -18.55 13.16
CA ASP A 124 -15.84 -19.36 14.30
C ASP A 124 -16.96 -19.87 15.23
N SER A 125 -18.16 -20.13 14.71
CA SER A 125 -19.31 -20.66 15.46
C SER A 125 -19.21 -22.17 15.77
N HIS A 126 -18.01 -22.72 16.00
CA HIS A 126 -17.79 -24.15 16.26
C HIS A 126 -17.19 -24.49 17.64
N HIS A 127 -16.83 -23.50 18.47
CA HIS A 127 -16.49 -23.73 19.88
C HIS A 127 -17.04 -22.62 20.80
N TRP A 128 -18.35 -22.69 21.07
CA TRP A 128 -18.95 -22.05 22.24
C TRP A 128 -19.65 -23.12 23.09
N ASN A 129 -19.48 -23.01 24.41
CA ASN A 129 -20.04 -23.95 25.37
C ASN A 129 -21.58 -23.95 25.31
N SER A 130 -22.18 -25.12 25.54
CA SER A 130 -23.61 -25.42 25.37
C SER A 130 -24.58 -24.70 26.33
N GLU A 131 -24.18 -23.58 26.96
CA GLU A 131 -24.93 -22.89 28.02
C GLU A 131 -25.03 -21.36 27.85
N ALA A 132 -24.55 -20.78 26.74
CA ALA A 132 -24.83 -19.39 26.39
C ALA A 132 -26.13 -19.29 25.57
N SER A 133 -27.03 -18.35 25.92
CA SER A 133 -28.36 -18.25 25.31
C SER A 133 -28.31 -17.91 23.81
N ALA A 134 -29.04 -18.68 23.00
CA ALA A 134 -29.13 -18.55 21.53
C ALA A 134 -29.95 -17.33 21.05
N ASN A 135 -29.62 -16.12 21.52
CA ASN A 135 -30.55 -14.98 21.46
C ASN A 135 -29.92 -13.60 21.19
N GLU A 136 -28.74 -13.53 20.56
CA GLU A 136 -28.25 -12.29 19.93
C GLU A 136 -28.57 -12.33 18.42
N ASN A 137 -29.66 -11.65 18.02
CA ASN A 137 -30.02 -11.51 16.60
C ASN A 137 -28.97 -10.64 15.89
N ALA A 138 -28.37 -11.15 14.81
CA ALA A 138 -27.42 -10.37 14.02
C ALA A 138 -28.07 -9.10 13.45
N VAL A 139 -27.29 -8.02 13.36
CA VAL A 139 -27.77 -6.69 12.95
C VAL A 139 -27.11 -6.27 11.64
N ILE A 140 -27.92 -6.04 10.61
CA ILE A 140 -27.48 -5.54 9.30
C ILE A 140 -27.82 -4.04 9.23
N LYS A 141 -26.82 -3.21 8.92
CA LYS A 141 -27.04 -1.80 8.57
C LYS A 141 -27.66 -1.71 7.19
N ALA A 142 -28.81 -1.04 7.07
CA ALA A 142 -29.42 -0.78 5.78
C ALA A 142 -29.97 0.63 5.65
N THR A 143 -29.85 1.18 4.45
CA THR A 143 -30.40 2.47 4.05
C THR A 143 -31.37 2.33 2.86
N GLY A 144 -31.97 3.45 2.45
CA GLY A 144 -32.99 3.52 1.42
C GLY A 144 -34.38 3.07 1.90
N GLY A 145 -35.43 3.51 1.20
CA GLY A 145 -36.82 3.27 1.62
C GLY A 145 -37.21 1.78 1.79
N GLY A 146 -36.51 0.85 1.13
CA GLY A 146 -36.70 -0.58 1.30
C GLY A 146 -36.23 -1.13 2.66
N ALA A 147 -35.29 -0.47 3.35
CA ALA A 147 -34.86 -0.84 4.70
C ALA A 147 -36.00 -0.75 5.72
N TYR A 148 -36.99 0.12 5.45
CA TYR A 148 -38.24 0.19 6.22
C TYR A 148 -39.24 -0.86 5.75
N LYS A 149 -39.46 -0.96 4.43
CA LYS A 149 -40.50 -1.82 3.83
C LYS A 149 -40.29 -3.32 4.05
N PHE A 150 -39.04 -3.77 4.09
CA PHE A 150 -38.70 -5.20 4.08
C PHE A 150 -38.05 -5.71 5.38
N ALA A 151 -37.96 -4.88 6.42
CA ALA A 151 -37.30 -5.22 7.69
C ALA A 151 -37.81 -6.53 8.30
N ASP A 152 -39.13 -6.73 8.33
CA ASP A 152 -39.74 -7.93 8.90
C ASP A 152 -39.41 -9.19 8.07
N LEU A 153 -39.32 -9.07 6.74
CA LEU A 153 -38.97 -10.21 5.87
C LEU A 153 -37.51 -10.66 6.07
N PHE A 154 -36.57 -9.73 6.29
CA PHE A 154 -35.19 -10.07 6.66
C PHE A 154 -35.15 -10.82 8.00
N LYS A 155 -35.96 -10.37 8.98
CA LYS A 155 -36.09 -11.02 10.28
C LYS A 155 -36.68 -12.42 10.18
N GLU A 156 -37.73 -12.61 9.38
CA GLU A 156 -38.39 -13.90 9.16
C GLU A 156 -37.51 -14.90 8.39
N ARG A 157 -36.81 -14.46 7.33
CA ARG A 157 -36.06 -15.35 6.43
C ARG A 157 -34.62 -15.62 6.85
N LEU A 158 -33.97 -14.70 7.56
CA LEU A 158 -32.55 -14.81 7.92
C LEU A 158 -32.29 -14.70 9.44
N GLY A 159 -33.31 -14.41 10.26
CA GLY A 159 -33.15 -14.19 11.71
C GLY A 159 -32.46 -12.86 12.06
N VAL A 160 -32.26 -11.98 11.09
CA VAL A 160 -31.49 -10.73 11.27
C VAL A 160 -32.39 -9.53 11.47
N SER A 161 -31.95 -8.58 12.29
CA SER A 161 -32.61 -7.28 12.42
C SER A 161 -31.97 -6.24 11.51
N ILE A 162 -32.80 -5.38 10.92
CA ILE A 162 -32.34 -4.24 10.11
C ILE A 162 -32.25 -3.00 10.99
N ASP A 163 -31.03 -2.49 11.13
CA ASP A 163 -30.75 -1.18 11.71
C ASP A 163 -30.70 -0.14 10.58
N LYS A 164 -31.44 0.96 10.75
CA LYS A 164 -31.90 1.81 9.65
C LYS A 164 -31.19 3.15 9.64
N GLU A 165 -30.47 3.39 8.56
CA GLU A 165 -29.67 4.59 8.34
C GLU A 165 -30.31 5.54 7.32
N ASP A 166 -30.06 6.84 7.45
CA ASP A 166 -30.58 7.84 6.50
C ASP A 166 -29.92 7.73 5.12
N GLU A 167 -30.73 7.89 4.06
CA GLU A 167 -30.28 7.72 2.67
C GLU A 167 -29.28 8.80 2.25
N MET A 168 -29.41 10.02 2.76
CA MET A 168 -28.55 11.15 2.39
C MET A 168 -27.26 11.16 3.22
N ASP A 169 -27.34 10.86 4.53
CA ASP A 169 -26.16 10.67 5.38
C ASP A 169 -25.26 9.56 4.81
N CYS A 170 -25.82 8.38 4.50
CA CYS A 170 -25.06 7.28 3.90
C CYS A 170 -24.48 7.66 2.53
N LEU A 171 -25.27 8.28 1.66
CA LEU A 171 -24.81 8.70 0.33
C LEU A 171 -23.60 9.64 0.39
N VAL A 172 -23.60 10.62 1.30
CA VAL A 172 -22.48 11.56 1.48
C VAL A 172 -21.30 10.89 2.20
N ALA A 173 -21.54 10.07 3.22
CA ALA A 173 -20.49 9.33 3.92
C ALA A 173 -19.74 8.38 2.97
N GLY A 174 -20.47 7.64 2.11
CA GLY A 174 -19.88 6.76 1.11
C GLY A 174 -19.11 7.51 0.02
N ALA A 175 -19.63 8.65 -0.45
CA ALA A 175 -18.91 9.51 -1.39
C ALA A 175 -17.61 10.07 -0.78
N ASN A 176 -17.66 10.62 0.43
CA ASN A 176 -16.48 11.11 1.15
C ASN A 176 -15.45 10.00 1.38
N PHE A 177 -15.90 8.81 1.80
CA PHE A 177 -15.05 7.65 2.00
C PHE A 177 -14.27 7.31 0.73
N LEU A 178 -14.98 7.10 -0.39
CA LEU A 178 -14.33 6.69 -1.64
C LEU A 178 -13.40 7.80 -2.18
N LEU A 179 -13.83 9.06 -2.15
CA LEU A 179 -13.04 10.22 -2.62
C LEU A 179 -11.79 10.52 -1.76
N LYS A 180 -11.73 10.04 -0.52
CA LYS A 180 -10.59 10.22 0.40
C LYS A 180 -9.69 8.99 0.51
N ALA A 181 -10.27 7.80 0.56
CA ALA A 181 -9.55 6.56 0.83
C ALA A 181 -9.10 5.84 -0.46
N ILE A 182 -9.80 6.04 -1.58
CA ILE A 182 -9.63 5.24 -2.79
C ILE A 182 -9.07 6.08 -3.94
N ARG A 183 -7.84 5.77 -4.34
CA ARG A 183 -7.19 6.41 -5.49
C ARG A 183 -7.86 6.01 -6.80
N HIS A 184 -7.89 6.94 -7.75
CA HIS A 184 -8.55 6.77 -9.05
C HIS A 184 -10.05 6.40 -8.95
N GLU A 185 -10.71 6.76 -7.85
CA GLU A 185 -12.17 6.67 -7.75
C GLU A 185 -12.85 7.63 -8.72
N ALA A 186 -12.42 8.89 -8.73
CA ALA A 186 -13.00 9.95 -9.54
C ALA A 186 -12.38 10.02 -10.95
N PHE A 187 -13.20 10.23 -11.97
CA PHE A 187 -12.75 10.44 -13.34
C PHE A 187 -13.69 11.36 -14.13
N THR A 188 -13.16 12.09 -15.11
CA THR A 188 -13.94 12.73 -16.17
C THR A 188 -14.16 11.74 -17.32
N HIS A 189 -15.23 11.93 -18.09
CA HIS A 189 -15.49 11.15 -19.30
C HIS A 189 -16.12 12.06 -20.37
N MET A 190 -15.42 12.29 -21.48
CA MET A 190 -15.90 13.16 -22.56
C MET A 190 -15.38 12.67 -23.92
N GLU A 191 -16.26 12.62 -24.92
CA GLU A 191 -15.97 12.12 -26.27
C GLU A 191 -15.37 10.69 -26.29
N GLY A 192 -15.81 9.84 -25.34
CA GLY A 192 -15.25 8.48 -25.18
C GLY A 192 -13.86 8.44 -24.53
N HIS A 193 -13.35 9.56 -24.03
CA HIS A 193 -12.08 9.64 -23.31
C HIS A 193 -12.31 9.73 -21.79
N LYS A 194 -11.79 8.75 -21.06
CA LYS A 194 -11.84 8.65 -19.59
C LYS A 194 -10.52 9.09 -19.00
N GLU A 195 -10.51 10.14 -18.17
CA GLU A 195 -9.31 10.64 -17.49
C GLU A 195 -9.54 10.66 -15.97
N PHE A 196 -8.67 9.98 -15.20
CA PHE A 196 -8.80 9.94 -13.74
C PHE A 196 -8.40 11.29 -13.13
N VAL A 197 -9.21 11.78 -12.19
CA VAL A 197 -8.96 13.04 -11.49
C VAL A 197 -8.25 12.74 -10.19
N GLN A 198 -7.02 13.24 -10.04
CA GLN A 198 -6.38 13.31 -8.73
C GLN A 198 -6.99 14.46 -7.94
N ILE A 199 -7.48 14.15 -6.74
CA ILE A 199 -8.07 15.12 -5.81
C ILE A 199 -7.20 15.13 -4.56
N ASP A 200 -6.65 16.28 -4.20
CA ASP A 200 -6.01 16.43 -2.88
C ASP A 200 -7.07 16.24 -1.80
N HIS A 201 -6.88 15.23 -0.95
CA HIS A 201 -7.79 14.90 0.13
C HIS A 201 -7.92 16.05 1.16
N ASN A 202 -6.90 16.93 1.26
CA ASN A 202 -6.94 18.12 2.10
C ASN A 202 -7.79 19.27 1.51
N ASP A 203 -8.05 19.25 0.20
CA ASP A 203 -8.83 20.27 -0.52
C ASP A 203 -10.17 19.73 -1.05
N LEU A 204 -10.61 18.50 -0.71
CA LEU A 204 -11.81 17.88 -1.31
C LEU A 204 -13.10 18.74 -1.25
N PHE A 205 -13.26 19.53 -0.19
CA PHE A 205 -14.48 20.31 0.07
C PHE A 205 -14.34 21.79 -0.35
N PRO A 206 -15.43 22.47 -0.73
CA PRO A 206 -16.77 21.93 -0.97
C PRO A 206 -16.91 21.29 -2.35
N TYR A 207 -17.96 20.49 -2.54
CA TYR A 207 -18.35 19.92 -3.82
C TYR A 207 -19.88 19.72 -3.95
N LEU A 208 -20.36 19.49 -5.18
CA LEU A 208 -21.75 19.13 -5.46
C LEU A 208 -21.84 17.63 -5.78
N LEU A 209 -22.66 16.88 -5.05
CA LEU A 209 -23.00 15.49 -5.33
C LEU A 209 -24.36 15.42 -6.01
N VAL A 210 -24.41 14.79 -7.19
CA VAL A 210 -25.61 14.60 -8.00
C VAL A 210 -25.90 13.12 -8.10
N ASN A 211 -26.75 12.60 -7.20
CA ASN A 211 -27.10 11.18 -7.21
C ASN A 211 -28.32 10.93 -8.11
N ILE A 212 -28.11 10.18 -9.19
CA ILE A 212 -29.10 9.83 -10.19
C ILE A 212 -29.61 8.39 -9.95
N GLY A 213 -30.71 8.29 -9.19
CA GLY A 213 -31.46 7.06 -8.98
C GLY A 213 -32.74 7.03 -9.82
N SER A 214 -33.85 6.59 -9.20
CA SER A 214 -35.17 6.67 -9.83
C SER A 214 -35.58 8.12 -10.14
N GLY A 215 -35.32 9.02 -9.18
CA GLY A 215 -35.22 10.48 -9.40
C GLY A 215 -33.80 10.96 -9.11
N VAL A 216 -33.61 12.27 -8.97
CA VAL A 216 -32.29 12.89 -8.75
C VAL A 216 -32.28 13.75 -7.50
N SER A 217 -31.26 13.55 -6.65
CA SER A 217 -30.96 14.41 -5.50
C SER A 217 -29.66 15.16 -5.73
N ILE A 218 -29.68 16.47 -5.48
CA ILE A 218 -28.53 17.36 -5.65
C ILE A 218 -28.16 17.90 -4.28
N ILE A 219 -26.95 17.58 -3.84
CA ILE A 219 -26.48 17.77 -2.47
C ILE A 219 -25.19 18.59 -2.52
N LYS A 220 -25.15 19.70 -1.78
CA LYS A 220 -23.92 20.46 -1.52
C LYS A 220 -23.24 19.86 -0.30
N VAL A 221 -21.97 19.46 -0.44
CA VAL A 221 -21.16 18.89 0.65
C VAL A 221 -20.06 19.89 1.00
N ASP A 222 -20.06 20.34 2.25
CA ASP A 222 -19.13 21.33 2.81
C ASP A 222 -18.08 20.69 3.75
N GLY A 223 -18.26 19.41 4.10
CA GLY A 223 -17.36 18.64 4.94
C GLY A 223 -18.00 17.32 5.39
N ASP A 224 -17.29 16.52 6.16
CA ASP A 224 -17.83 15.32 6.79
C ASP A 224 -18.97 15.68 7.76
N GLY A 225 -20.11 14.99 7.63
CA GLY A 225 -21.35 15.31 8.36
C GLY A 225 -21.93 16.70 8.08
N LYS A 226 -21.39 17.45 7.09
CA LYS A 226 -21.79 18.83 6.76
C LYS A 226 -22.22 18.92 5.31
N PHE A 227 -23.51 18.72 5.08
CA PHE A 227 -24.09 18.80 3.75
C PHE A 227 -25.53 19.33 3.79
N GLN A 228 -26.04 19.70 2.62
CA GLN A 228 -27.42 20.11 2.44
C GLN A 228 -27.94 19.59 1.09
N ARG A 229 -29.12 18.95 1.08
CA ARG A 229 -29.85 18.69 -0.18
C ARG A 229 -30.40 20.02 -0.71
N VAL A 230 -29.67 20.63 -1.65
CA VAL A 230 -29.97 21.96 -2.20
C VAL A 230 -31.00 21.94 -3.32
N SER A 231 -31.14 20.80 -4.03
CA SER A 231 -32.10 20.65 -5.12
C SER A 231 -32.38 19.18 -5.45
N GLY A 232 -33.14 18.94 -6.51
CA GLY A 232 -33.41 17.64 -7.10
C GLY A 232 -34.44 17.73 -8.21
N THR A 233 -34.57 16.66 -9.00
CA THR A 233 -35.60 16.55 -10.04
C THR A 233 -36.24 15.15 -10.00
N ASN A 234 -37.52 15.06 -10.34
CA ASN A 234 -38.22 13.80 -10.54
C ASN A 234 -38.00 13.21 -11.94
N VAL A 235 -37.23 13.90 -12.79
CA VAL A 235 -36.78 13.44 -14.11
C VAL A 235 -35.42 12.75 -13.95
N GLY A 236 -35.44 11.44 -13.72
CA GLY A 236 -34.26 10.61 -13.47
C GLY A 236 -34.29 9.28 -14.21
N GLY A 237 -33.52 8.30 -13.73
CA GLY A 237 -33.44 6.97 -14.37
C GLY A 237 -34.75 6.19 -14.34
N GLY A 238 -35.63 6.46 -13.37
CA GLY A 238 -36.98 5.90 -13.33
C GLY A 238 -37.89 6.48 -14.42
N THR A 239 -37.69 7.75 -14.78
CA THR A 239 -38.41 8.42 -15.88
C THR A 239 -37.96 7.89 -17.23
N TYR A 240 -36.64 7.71 -17.42
CA TYR A 240 -36.07 7.07 -18.61
C TYR A 240 -36.66 5.67 -18.79
N TRP A 241 -36.65 4.87 -17.71
CA TRP A 241 -37.16 3.51 -17.74
C TRP A 241 -38.66 3.44 -18.02
N GLY A 242 -39.46 4.25 -17.31
CA GLY A 242 -40.91 4.27 -17.43
C GLY A 242 -41.37 4.71 -18.82
N LEU A 243 -40.84 5.83 -19.34
CA LEU A 243 -41.19 6.31 -20.67
C LEU A 243 -40.66 5.39 -21.77
N GLY A 244 -39.43 4.90 -21.64
CA GLY A 244 -38.85 3.94 -22.59
C GLY A 244 -39.72 2.70 -22.71
N ARG A 245 -40.03 2.04 -21.60
CA ARG A 245 -40.93 0.87 -21.60
C ARG A 245 -42.30 1.15 -22.24
N LEU A 246 -42.90 2.32 -21.99
CA LEU A 246 -44.19 2.69 -22.58
C LEU A 246 -44.11 2.93 -24.10
N LEU A 247 -43.01 3.52 -24.59
CA LEU A 247 -42.86 3.93 -25.99
C LEU A 247 -42.21 2.85 -26.88
N THR A 248 -41.29 2.04 -26.35
CA THR A 248 -40.55 1.00 -27.10
C THR A 248 -41.02 -0.42 -26.82
N LYS A 249 -41.81 -0.64 -25.75
CA LYS A 249 -42.21 -1.97 -25.22
C LYS A 249 -41.06 -2.85 -24.70
N CYS A 250 -39.87 -2.28 -24.46
CA CYS A 250 -38.75 -3.00 -23.84
C CYS A 250 -39.09 -3.51 -22.43
N ASN A 251 -38.45 -4.61 -22.04
CA ASN A 251 -38.69 -5.31 -20.79
C ASN A 251 -37.57 -5.15 -19.76
N SER A 252 -36.36 -4.72 -20.17
CA SER A 252 -35.30 -4.33 -19.23
C SER A 252 -34.71 -2.94 -19.51
N PHE A 253 -34.15 -2.33 -18.46
CA PHE A 253 -33.42 -1.06 -18.53
C PHE A 253 -32.19 -1.15 -19.44
N ASP A 254 -31.51 -2.29 -19.41
CA ASP A 254 -30.28 -2.51 -20.17
C ASP A 254 -30.58 -2.68 -21.68
N GLU A 255 -31.68 -3.36 -22.04
CA GLU A 255 -32.21 -3.43 -23.42
C GLU A 255 -32.48 -2.03 -24.00
N LEU A 256 -33.07 -1.14 -23.19
CA LEU A 256 -33.34 0.24 -23.58
C LEU A 256 -32.04 1.01 -23.86
N LEU A 257 -31.00 0.82 -23.03
CA LEU A 257 -29.67 1.38 -23.28
C LEU A 257 -28.99 0.81 -24.52
N GLU A 258 -29.09 -0.49 -24.79
CA GLU A 258 -28.57 -1.13 -26.01
C GLU A 258 -29.29 -0.65 -27.29
N LEU A 259 -30.56 -0.26 -27.19
CA LEU A 259 -31.28 0.43 -28.27
C LEU A 259 -30.73 1.84 -28.49
N SER A 260 -30.46 2.60 -27.41
CA SER A 260 -30.01 3.99 -27.51
C SER A 260 -28.69 4.13 -28.29
N GLN A 261 -27.79 3.15 -28.18
CA GLN A 261 -26.51 3.11 -28.92
C GLN A 261 -26.66 2.99 -30.45
N ARG A 262 -27.84 2.59 -30.93
CA ARG A 262 -28.16 2.36 -32.36
C ARG A 262 -29.18 3.37 -32.91
N GLY A 263 -29.53 4.37 -32.11
CA GLY A 263 -30.51 5.40 -32.46
C GLY A 263 -29.92 6.54 -33.27
N ASP A 264 -30.79 7.23 -34.00
CA ASP A 264 -30.53 8.55 -34.56
C ASP A 264 -31.56 9.53 -34.01
N ASN A 265 -31.14 10.43 -33.11
CA ASN A 265 -32.06 11.36 -32.48
C ASN A 265 -32.61 12.42 -33.46
N ARG A 266 -31.96 12.61 -34.62
CA ARG A 266 -32.32 13.64 -35.62
C ARG A 266 -33.67 13.39 -36.28
N THR A 267 -34.21 12.17 -36.17
CA THR A 267 -35.52 11.76 -36.70
C THR A 267 -36.68 12.15 -35.77
N ILE A 268 -36.40 12.51 -34.51
CA ILE A 268 -37.39 12.73 -33.44
C ILE A 268 -37.20 14.09 -32.76
N ASP A 269 -35.96 14.49 -32.48
CA ASP A 269 -35.65 15.78 -31.87
C ASP A 269 -35.68 16.90 -32.91
N MET A 270 -36.26 18.03 -32.53
CA MET A 270 -36.11 19.29 -33.27
C MET A 270 -34.81 19.96 -32.82
N LEU A 271 -33.89 20.16 -33.76
CA LEU A 271 -32.61 20.81 -33.58
C LEU A 271 -32.71 22.30 -33.92
N VAL A 272 -31.71 23.08 -33.50
CA VAL A 272 -31.58 24.50 -33.89
C VAL A 272 -31.53 24.65 -35.40
N GLY A 273 -30.84 23.75 -36.11
CA GLY A 273 -30.79 23.75 -37.58
C GLY A 273 -32.17 23.57 -38.24
N ASP A 274 -33.08 22.81 -37.64
CA ASP A 274 -34.44 22.65 -38.20
C ASP A 274 -35.25 23.95 -38.11
N ILE A 275 -34.93 24.84 -37.15
CA ILE A 275 -35.58 26.15 -36.95
C ILE A 275 -34.90 27.24 -37.80
N TYR A 276 -33.56 27.20 -37.92
CA TYR A 276 -32.74 28.23 -38.57
C TYR A 276 -32.26 27.84 -39.99
N GLY A 277 -32.90 26.87 -40.64
CA GLY A 277 -32.64 26.53 -42.05
C GLY A 277 -31.28 25.87 -42.30
N GLY A 278 -30.82 25.04 -41.37
CA GLY A 278 -29.53 24.34 -41.41
C GLY A 278 -28.35 25.14 -40.83
N MET A 279 -28.57 26.39 -40.41
CA MET A 279 -27.52 27.27 -39.87
C MET A 279 -27.43 27.22 -38.35
N ASP A 280 -26.25 27.54 -37.82
CA ASP A 280 -26.03 27.83 -36.40
C ASP A 280 -26.77 29.11 -35.99
N TYR A 281 -27.24 29.16 -34.74
CA TYR A 281 -27.74 30.42 -34.17
C TYR A 281 -26.61 31.20 -33.49
N SER A 282 -25.67 31.69 -34.31
CA SER A 282 -24.38 32.27 -33.88
C SER A 282 -24.52 33.45 -32.91
N LYS A 283 -25.65 34.18 -32.91
CA LYS A 283 -25.89 35.32 -32.01
C LYS A 283 -25.83 34.95 -30.53
N ILE A 284 -26.16 33.70 -30.18
CA ILE A 284 -26.10 33.17 -28.81
C ILE A 284 -25.26 31.88 -28.68
N GLY A 285 -24.55 31.51 -29.74
CA GLY A 285 -23.59 30.39 -29.72
C GLY A 285 -24.19 28.98 -29.74
N LEU A 286 -25.42 28.79 -30.25
CA LEU A 286 -25.99 27.44 -30.41
C LEU A 286 -25.66 26.88 -31.80
N SER A 287 -25.12 25.66 -31.86
CA SER A 287 -24.87 24.98 -33.15
C SER A 287 -26.16 24.46 -33.78
N ALA A 288 -26.18 24.27 -35.10
CA ALA A 288 -27.29 23.67 -35.84
C ALA A 288 -27.63 22.24 -35.34
N SER A 289 -26.64 21.53 -34.78
CA SER A 289 -26.78 20.20 -34.19
C SER A 289 -27.34 20.19 -32.75
N THR A 290 -27.44 21.35 -32.09
CA THR A 290 -27.98 21.45 -30.72
C THR A 290 -29.47 21.13 -30.71
N ILE A 291 -29.93 20.32 -29.75
CA ILE A 291 -31.37 20.04 -29.56
C ILE A 291 -32.06 21.32 -29.09
N ALA A 292 -33.05 21.79 -29.85
CA ALA A 292 -33.91 22.92 -29.48
C ALA A 292 -35.18 22.45 -28.75
N SER A 293 -35.72 21.30 -29.14
CA SER A 293 -36.85 20.65 -28.45
C SER A 293 -36.77 19.13 -28.62
N SER A 294 -36.56 18.42 -27.52
CA SER A 294 -36.64 16.96 -27.49
C SER A 294 -38.02 16.49 -27.91
N PHE A 295 -38.10 15.44 -28.73
CA PHE A 295 -39.34 14.95 -29.36
C PHE A 295 -40.10 15.97 -30.26
N GLY A 296 -39.52 17.15 -30.54
CA GLY A 296 -40.22 18.23 -31.25
C GLY A 296 -40.71 17.87 -32.66
N LYS A 297 -40.07 16.92 -33.37
CA LYS A 297 -40.51 16.50 -34.72
C LYS A 297 -41.76 15.62 -34.70
N ALA A 298 -42.05 14.95 -33.59
CA ALA A 298 -43.25 14.14 -33.41
C ALA A 298 -44.56 14.97 -33.42
N ILE A 299 -44.48 16.30 -33.37
CA ILE A 299 -45.62 17.22 -33.51
C ILE A 299 -45.96 17.49 -34.98
N SER A 300 -44.93 17.53 -35.84
CA SER A 300 -45.04 17.97 -37.24
C SER A 300 -45.14 16.81 -38.23
N ASP A 301 -44.54 15.66 -37.89
CA ASP A 301 -44.63 14.43 -38.67
C ASP A 301 -46.01 13.78 -38.45
N LYS A 302 -46.70 13.43 -39.55
CA LYS A 302 -47.94 12.62 -39.50
C LYS A 302 -47.65 11.13 -39.32
N LYS A 303 -46.80 10.80 -38.33
CA LYS A 303 -46.35 9.45 -38.00
C LYS A 303 -47.03 8.96 -36.74
N GLU A 304 -47.44 7.70 -36.73
CA GLU A 304 -47.87 7.01 -35.53
C GLU A 304 -46.64 6.48 -34.76
N LEU A 305 -46.82 6.13 -33.47
CA LEU A 305 -45.72 5.62 -32.63
C LEU A 305 -44.96 4.43 -33.26
N GLN A 306 -45.68 3.60 -34.01
CA GLN A 306 -45.14 2.43 -34.72
C GLN A 306 -44.22 2.76 -35.91
N ASP A 307 -44.27 3.98 -36.43
CA ASP A 307 -43.44 4.44 -37.56
C ASP A 307 -42.07 4.95 -37.08
N TYR A 308 -41.90 5.12 -35.76
CA TYR A 308 -40.65 5.50 -35.13
C TYR A 308 -39.84 4.29 -34.69
N ARG A 309 -38.53 4.34 -34.92
CA ARG A 309 -37.60 3.29 -34.47
C ARG A 309 -37.47 3.31 -32.94
N PRO A 310 -37.60 2.18 -32.25
CA PRO A 310 -37.33 2.07 -30.81
C PRO A 310 -35.94 2.58 -30.40
N GLU A 311 -34.94 2.40 -31.27
CA GLU A 311 -33.59 2.95 -31.08
C GLU A 311 -33.56 4.48 -31.00
N ASP A 312 -34.23 5.15 -31.94
CA ASP A 312 -34.27 6.62 -32.03
C ASP A 312 -35.02 7.22 -30.82
N ILE A 313 -36.14 6.60 -30.43
CA ILE A 313 -36.92 6.97 -29.23
C ILE A 313 -36.04 6.85 -27.98
N SER A 314 -35.36 5.72 -27.83
CA SER A 314 -34.51 5.47 -26.66
C SER A 314 -33.38 6.49 -26.55
N LEU A 315 -32.70 6.78 -27.67
CA LEU A 315 -31.64 7.78 -27.70
C LEU A 315 -32.14 9.19 -27.37
N SER A 316 -33.28 9.61 -27.92
CA SER A 316 -33.88 10.91 -27.62
C SER A 316 -34.29 11.02 -26.13
N LEU A 317 -34.90 9.98 -25.54
CA LEU A 317 -35.18 9.93 -24.10
C LEU A 317 -33.90 10.07 -23.26
N LEU A 318 -32.84 9.31 -23.61
CA LEU A 318 -31.58 9.30 -22.88
C LEU A 318 -30.91 10.68 -22.89
N ARG A 319 -30.90 11.35 -24.06
CA ARG A 319 -30.38 12.71 -24.21
C ARG A 319 -31.20 13.74 -23.46
N MET A 320 -32.52 13.73 -23.60
CA MET A 320 -33.42 14.67 -22.92
C MET A 320 -33.20 14.66 -21.41
N ILE A 321 -33.11 13.47 -20.81
CA ILE A 321 -32.95 13.29 -19.36
C ILE A 321 -31.54 13.68 -18.93
N SER A 322 -30.51 13.19 -19.62
CA SER A 322 -29.11 13.48 -19.28
C SER A 322 -28.76 14.97 -19.42
N TYR A 323 -29.25 15.65 -20.46
CA TYR A 323 -29.08 17.10 -20.64
C TYR A 323 -29.82 17.91 -19.57
N ASN A 324 -31.05 17.51 -19.20
CA ASN A 324 -31.79 18.18 -18.13
C ASN A 324 -31.06 18.05 -16.78
N ILE A 325 -30.54 16.86 -16.47
CA ILE A 325 -29.74 16.62 -15.26
C ILE A 325 -28.44 17.45 -15.27
N GLY A 326 -27.67 17.41 -16.37
CA GLY A 326 -26.43 18.18 -16.51
C GLY A 326 -26.65 19.70 -16.36
N GLN A 327 -27.70 20.24 -16.99
CA GLN A 327 -28.06 21.65 -16.88
C GLN A 327 -28.47 22.04 -15.45
N ILE A 328 -29.37 21.29 -14.80
CA ILE A 328 -29.80 21.58 -13.42
C ILE A 328 -28.61 21.47 -12.46
N SER A 329 -27.71 20.50 -12.67
CA SER A 329 -26.49 20.33 -11.87
C SER A 329 -25.55 21.52 -12.00
N TYR A 330 -25.26 21.98 -13.23
CA TYR A 330 -24.45 23.16 -13.46
C TYR A 330 -25.08 24.43 -12.86
N LEU A 331 -26.40 24.64 -13.02
CA LEU A 331 -27.09 25.80 -12.43
C LEU A 331 -27.01 25.82 -10.89
N ASN A 332 -27.05 24.65 -10.24
CA ASN A 332 -26.82 24.56 -8.80
C ASN A 332 -25.35 24.80 -8.44
N ALA A 333 -24.40 24.24 -9.18
CA ALA A 333 -22.97 24.48 -8.97
C ALA A 333 -22.63 25.98 -9.08
N LEU A 334 -23.11 26.64 -10.14
CA LEU A 334 -22.99 28.07 -10.37
C LEU A 334 -23.59 28.90 -9.22
N ARG A 335 -24.80 28.55 -8.76
CA ARG A 335 -25.47 29.23 -7.63
C ARG A 335 -24.64 29.20 -6.34
N PHE A 336 -23.87 28.15 -6.11
CA PHE A 336 -23.05 27.98 -4.90
C PHE A 336 -21.55 28.21 -5.13
N GLY A 337 -21.13 28.67 -6.32
CA GLY A 337 -19.72 28.90 -6.65
C GLY A 337 -18.86 27.63 -6.69
N LEU A 338 -19.46 26.46 -6.91
CA LEU A 338 -18.79 25.16 -6.85
C LEU A 338 -18.21 24.79 -8.22
N LYS A 339 -16.92 24.44 -8.25
CA LYS A 339 -16.23 23.96 -9.46
C LYS A 339 -16.32 22.44 -9.64
N ARG A 340 -16.53 21.71 -8.55
CA ARG A 340 -16.54 20.24 -8.51
C ARG A 340 -17.97 19.70 -8.49
N ILE A 341 -18.34 18.94 -9.51
CA ILE A 341 -19.62 18.24 -9.62
C ILE A 341 -19.35 16.75 -9.80
N PHE A 342 -19.64 15.96 -8.76
CA PHE A 342 -19.59 14.50 -8.79
C PHE A 342 -20.98 13.95 -9.09
N PHE A 343 -21.08 13.18 -10.16
CA PHE A 343 -22.27 12.44 -10.53
C PHE A 343 -22.14 11.01 -9.98
N GLY A 344 -23.21 10.55 -9.34
CA GLY A 344 -23.33 9.21 -8.80
C GLY A 344 -24.67 8.58 -9.16
N GLY A 345 -24.87 7.34 -8.73
CA GLY A 345 -26.13 6.62 -8.85
C GLY A 345 -26.24 5.67 -10.04
N PHE A 346 -27.08 4.66 -9.86
CA PHE A 346 -27.28 3.53 -10.77
C PHE A 346 -28.00 3.87 -12.10
N PHE A 347 -28.10 5.14 -12.50
CA PHE A 347 -28.45 5.51 -13.88
C PHE A 347 -27.23 5.47 -14.81
N ILE A 348 -26.04 5.77 -14.28
CA ILE A 348 -24.83 5.97 -15.06
C ILE A 348 -24.20 4.61 -15.41
N ARG A 349 -23.98 3.73 -14.42
CA ARG A 349 -23.52 2.32 -14.55
C ARG A 349 -22.28 2.12 -15.42
N GLY A 350 -21.38 3.11 -15.48
CA GLY A 350 -20.25 3.10 -16.42
C GLY A 350 -20.66 3.11 -17.90
N HIS A 351 -21.88 3.48 -18.26
CA HIS A 351 -22.28 3.66 -19.66
C HIS A 351 -21.64 4.94 -20.23
N ALA A 352 -20.58 4.76 -21.02
CA ALA A 352 -19.86 5.81 -21.75
C ALA A 352 -20.79 6.88 -22.35
N TYR A 353 -21.84 6.44 -23.03
CA TYR A 353 -22.81 7.33 -23.68
C TYR A 353 -23.55 8.27 -22.71
N THR A 354 -23.98 7.76 -21.55
CA THR A 354 -24.65 8.56 -20.51
C THR A 354 -23.68 9.57 -19.93
N MET A 355 -22.44 9.15 -19.65
CA MET A 355 -21.39 10.02 -19.11
C MET A 355 -21.02 11.13 -20.10
N ASP A 356 -20.76 10.80 -21.37
CA ASP A 356 -20.50 11.77 -22.44
C ASP A 356 -21.63 12.80 -22.58
N THR A 357 -22.88 12.35 -22.50
CA THR A 357 -24.06 13.22 -22.64
C THR A 357 -24.20 14.19 -21.45
N ILE A 358 -23.89 13.74 -20.22
CA ILE A 358 -23.85 14.60 -19.03
C ILE A 358 -22.67 15.58 -19.10
N SER A 359 -21.47 15.09 -19.44
CA SER A 359 -20.27 15.91 -19.57
C SER A 359 -20.40 16.98 -20.63
N PHE A 360 -20.94 16.64 -21.81
CA PHE A 360 -21.24 17.59 -22.87
C PHE A 360 -22.19 18.69 -22.37
N ALA A 361 -23.27 18.33 -21.67
CA ALA A 361 -24.21 19.31 -21.14
C ALA A 361 -23.56 20.24 -20.11
N VAL A 362 -22.78 19.71 -19.15
CA VAL A 362 -22.08 20.52 -18.15
C VAL A 362 -21.07 21.45 -18.83
N HIS A 363 -20.22 20.91 -19.69
CA HIS A 363 -19.20 21.67 -20.43
C HIS A 363 -19.82 22.78 -21.30
N PHE A 364 -20.90 22.46 -22.01
CA PHE A 364 -21.60 23.40 -22.89
C PHE A 364 -22.21 24.56 -22.11
N TRP A 365 -23.01 24.28 -21.08
CA TRP A 365 -23.65 25.34 -20.28
C TRP A 365 -22.65 26.15 -19.46
N SER A 366 -21.52 25.54 -19.05
CA SER A 366 -20.44 26.24 -18.35
C SER A 366 -19.42 26.92 -19.26
N LYS A 367 -19.51 26.77 -20.59
CA LYS A 367 -18.47 27.19 -21.55
C LYS A 367 -17.07 26.68 -21.18
N GLY A 368 -16.99 25.45 -20.65
CA GLY A 368 -15.77 24.83 -20.16
C GLY A 368 -15.31 25.20 -18.75
N GLU A 369 -15.99 26.12 -18.04
CA GLU A 369 -15.62 26.50 -16.66
C GLU A 369 -15.90 25.43 -15.58
N ALA A 370 -16.74 24.43 -15.89
CA ALA A 370 -17.06 23.31 -15.02
C ALA A 370 -16.90 21.97 -15.74
N GLN A 371 -16.57 20.92 -14.99
CA GLN A 371 -16.42 19.56 -15.50
C GLN A 371 -17.31 18.60 -14.71
N ALA A 372 -17.88 17.62 -15.42
CA ALA A 372 -18.56 16.50 -14.80
C ALA A 372 -17.54 15.42 -14.42
N MET A 373 -17.58 14.99 -13.17
CA MET A 373 -16.79 13.86 -12.67
C MET A 373 -17.72 12.72 -12.26
N PHE A 374 -17.28 11.49 -12.47
CA PHE A 374 -17.98 10.25 -12.17
C PHE A 374 -17.15 9.43 -11.18
N LEU A 375 -17.77 8.44 -10.54
CA LEU A 375 -17.15 7.61 -9.51
C LEU A 375 -17.16 6.14 -9.95
N ARG A 376 -16.06 5.40 -9.74
CA ARG A 376 -16.00 3.97 -10.09
C ARG A 376 -17.05 3.12 -9.35
N HIS A 377 -17.40 3.51 -8.13
CA HIS A 377 -18.44 2.86 -7.31
C HIS A 377 -19.69 3.73 -7.17
N GLU A 378 -19.97 4.58 -8.17
CA GLU A 378 -21.12 5.50 -8.25
C GLU A 378 -22.46 4.88 -7.83
N GLY A 379 -22.69 3.60 -8.11
CA GLY A 379 -23.92 2.90 -7.77
C GLY A 379 -24.05 2.52 -6.29
N PHE A 380 -22.95 2.44 -5.54
CA PHE A 380 -22.88 1.80 -4.23
C PHE A 380 -22.73 2.76 -3.04
N LEU A 381 -22.66 4.07 -3.30
CA LEU A 381 -22.42 5.11 -2.28
C LEU A 381 -23.27 4.93 -1.00
N GLY A 382 -24.58 4.68 -1.14
CA GLY A 382 -25.47 4.45 0.00
C GLY A 382 -25.15 3.19 0.79
N ALA A 383 -24.82 2.08 0.12
CA ALA A 383 -24.44 0.83 0.78
C ALA A 383 -23.06 0.95 1.46
N VAL A 384 -22.11 1.70 0.87
CA VAL A 384 -20.82 2.04 1.49
C VAL A 384 -21.02 2.93 2.72
N GLY A 385 -21.90 3.92 2.65
CA GLY A 385 -22.23 4.76 3.81
C GLY A 385 -22.88 3.98 4.94
N ALA A 386 -23.81 3.07 4.64
CA ALA A 386 -24.40 2.16 5.62
C ALA A 386 -23.34 1.20 6.19
N PHE A 387 -22.39 0.75 5.38
CA PHE A 387 -21.23 -0.01 5.83
C PHE A 387 -20.34 0.82 6.77
N MET A 388 -20.18 2.13 6.54
CA MET A 388 -19.42 3.04 7.42
C MET A 388 -20.17 3.48 8.69
N SER A 389 -21.50 3.33 8.74
CA SER A 389 -22.33 3.72 9.90
C SER A 389 -22.23 2.78 11.11
N TYR A 390 -21.64 1.59 10.95
CA TYR A 390 -21.28 0.77 12.11
C TYR A 390 -20.35 1.58 13.02
N GLN A 391 -20.63 1.62 14.33
CA GLN A 391 -19.97 2.47 15.36
C GLN A 391 -18.44 2.31 15.52
N LYS A 392 -17.78 1.60 14.61
CA LYS A 392 -16.37 1.21 14.63
C LYS A 392 -15.60 1.65 13.37
N HIS A 393 -16.24 2.37 12.45
CA HIS A 393 -15.63 2.84 11.18
C HIS A 393 -15.62 4.38 11.08
N GLY A 394 -15.54 5.07 12.22
CA GLY A 394 -15.65 6.53 12.30
C GLY A 394 -14.63 7.26 11.42
N LEU A 395 -15.12 8.22 10.63
CA LEU A 395 -14.31 9.08 9.75
C LEU A 395 -13.34 10.00 10.51
N ASP A 396 -13.55 10.21 11.81
CA ASP A 396 -12.80 11.18 12.64
C ASP A 396 -11.31 10.82 12.83
N ASP A 397 -10.94 9.54 12.69
CA ASP A 397 -9.55 9.05 12.82
C ASP A 397 -8.75 9.05 11.49
N LEU A 398 -9.32 9.54 10.37
CA LEU A 398 -8.60 9.65 9.08
C LEU A 398 -7.48 10.72 9.07
N MET A 399 -7.21 11.36 10.20
CA MET A 399 -6.13 12.34 10.35
C MET A 399 -4.81 11.65 10.74
N VAL A 400 -3.75 11.95 9.97
CA VAL A 400 -2.35 11.55 10.21
C VAL A 400 -1.96 10.12 9.78
N HIS A 401 -2.22 9.78 8.53
CA HIS A 401 -1.30 8.93 7.76
C HIS A 401 -0.88 9.62 6.46
N HIS A 402 0.40 10.03 6.35
CA HIS A 402 0.97 10.42 5.06
C HIS A 402 0.98 9.19 4.13
N LEU A 403 0.08 9.15 3.16
CA LEU A 403 0.13 8.17 2.08
C LEU A 403 1.32 8.46 1.16
N VAL A 404 2.47 7.85 1.48
CA VAL A 404 3.59 7.73 0.54
C VAL A 404 3.15 6.81 -0.60
N GLU A 405 3.32 7.30 -1.82
CA GLU A 405 2.84 6.69 -3.05
C GLU A 405 3.59 5.40 -3.41
N ARG A 406 2.85 4.41 -3.94
CA ARG A 406 3.32 3.08 -4.34
C ARG A 406 2.51 2.61 -5.58
N PHE A 407 3.16 2.19 -6.69
CA PHE A 407 2.53 1.99 -8.02
C PHE A 407 2.68 0.56 -8.58
N PRO A 408 1.65 -0.17 -9.03
CA PRO A 408 1.87 -1.49 -9.67
C PRO A 408 2.50 -1.44 -11.08
N MET A 409 3.54 -2.24 -11.35
CA MET A 409 4.16 -2.40 -12.68
C MET A 409 3.26 -3.24 -13.59
N GLY A 410 2.43 -2.61 -14.42
CA GLY A 410 1.54 -3.37 -15.30
C GLY A 410 0.96 -2.66 -16.52
N ALA A 411 1.10 -1.34 -16.67
CA ALA A 411 0.50 -0.60 -17.79
C ALA A 411 1.51 0.36 -18.43
N PRO A 412 1.58 0.44 -19.77
CA PRO A 412 2.40 1.44 -20.45
C PRO A 412 1.89 2.84 -20.10
N TYR A 413 2.74 3.66 -19.48
CA TYR A 413 2.34 4.95 -18.94
C TYR A 413 3.21 6.06 -19.54
N THR A 414 2.62 6.98 -20.28
CA THR A 414 3.29 8.18 -20.80
C THR A 414 2.62 9.44 -20.28
N GLY A 415 3.38 10.36 -19.67
CA GLY A 415 2.90 11.70 -19.33
C GLY A 415 1.55 11.78 -18.59
N GLY A 416 1.30 10.87 -17.64
CA GLY A 416 0.03 10.80 -16.90
C GLY A 416 -1.02 9.86 -17.48
N LYS A 417 -0.81 9.28 -18.67
CA LYS A 417 -1.81 8.51 -19.44
C LYS A 417 -1.44 7.04 -19.59
N ILE A 418 -2.42 6.16 -19.42
CA ILE A 418 -2.31 4.72 -19.62
C ILE A 418 -2.58 4.38 -21.10
N HIS A 419 -1.69 3.62 -21.72
CA HIS A 419 -1.77 3.22 -23.13
C HIS A 419 -1.81 1.70 -23.31
N GLY A 420 -2.99 1.16 -23.63
CA GLY A 420 -3.19 -0.26 -23.90
C GLY A 420 -3.61 -1.09 -22.67
N PRO A 421 -3.88 -2.40 -22.85
CA PRO A 421 -4.34 -3.27 -21.79
C PRO A 421 -3.25 -3.53 -20.74
N PRO A 422 -3.61 -3.87 -19.49
CA PRO A 422 -2.65 -4.32 -18.49
C PRO A 422 -1.94 -5.60 -18.93
N LEU A 423 -0.63 -5.67 -18.69
CA LEU A 423 0.20 -6.85 -19.00
C LEU A 423 -0.12 -7.97 -17.99
N GLY A 424 -0.72 -9.06 -18.48
CA GLY A 424 -1.39 -10.08 -17.68
C GLY A 424 -0.46 -11.16 -17.14
N ASP A 425 0.67 -11.44 -17.80
CA ASP A 425 1.67 -12.40 -17.34
C ASP A 425 3.13 -11.90 -17.43
N LEU A 426 4.05 -12.65 -16.82
CA LEU A 426 5.47 -12.31 -16.78
C LEU A 426 6.15 -12.34 -18.17
N ASN A 427 5.68 -13.21 -19.08
CA ASN A 427 6.19 -13.27 -20.45
C ASN A 427 5.70 -12.08 -21.28
N GLU A 428 4.46 -11.62 -21.07
CA GLU A 428 3.96 -10.37 -21.65
C GLU A 428 4.75 -9.16 -21.13
N LYS A 429 5.04 -9.11 -19.82
CA LYS A 429 5.89 -8.06 -19.22
C LYS A 429 7.30 -8.03 -19.83
N ILE A 430 7.95 -9.18 -19.95
CA ILE A 430 9.28 -9.28 -20.55
C ILE A 430 9.25 -8.97 -22.06
N SER A 431 8.28 -9.51 -22.81
CA SER A 431 8.13 -9.27 -24.25
C SER A 431 7.77 -7.82 -24.56
N TRP A 432 7.01 -7.15 -23.69
CA TRP A 432 6.75 -5.72 -23.80
C TRP A 432 8.03 -4.91 -23.60
N MET A 433 8.83 -5.25 -22.58
CA MET A 433 10.14 -4.61 -22.33
C MET A 433 11.12 -4.83 -23.50
N GLU A 434 11.14 -6.02 -24.11
CA GLU A 434 11.96 -6.32 -25.30
C GLU A 434 11.51 -5.48 -26.53
N LYS A 435 10.20 -5.41 -26.79
CA LYS A 435 9.64 -4.60 -27.90
C LYS A 435 9.82 -3.08 -27.69
N PHE A 436 9.75 -2.63 -26.44
CA PHE A 436 10.00 -1.25 -26.04
C PHE A 436 11.42 -0.80 -26.40
N VAL A 437 12.41 -1.63 -26.06
CA VAL A 437 13.83 -1.36 -26.38
C VAL A 437 14.10 -1.36 -27.88
N LEU A 438 13.57 -2.34 -28.61
CA LEU A 438 13.75 -2.42 -30.07
C LEU A 438 13.29 -1.14 -30.79
N LYS A 439 12.11 -0.61 -30.42
CA LYS A 439 11.64 0.68 -30.93
C LYS A 439 12.49 1.87 -30.49
N GLY A 440 13.07 1.84 -29.29
CA GLY A 440 14.00 2.88 -28.83
C GLY A 440 15.31 2.90 -29.64
N THR A 441 15.85 1.72 -29.96
CA THR A 441 17.11 1.59 -30.72
C THR A 441 17.00 1.89 -32.21
N GLU A 442 15.82 1.72 -32.83
CA GLU A 442 15.58 2.12 -34.22
C GLU A 442 15.66 3.65 -34.44
N ILE A 443 15.52 4.46 -33.38
CA ILE A 443 15.48 5.93 -33.46
C ILE A 443 16.90 6.55 -33.46
N THR A 444 17.93 5.81 -33.03
CA THR A 444 19.33 6.28 -33.01
C THR A 444 20.06 6.06 -34.35
N ALA A 445 19.67 6.80 -35.39
CA ALA A 445 20.50 7.01 -36.58
C ALA A 445 21.57 8.10 -36.31
N PRO A 446 22.78 8.01 -36.90
CA PRO A 446 23.94 8.79 -36.47
C PRO A 446 23.88 10.27 -36.88
N VAL A 447 24.38 11.14 -35.99
CA VAL A 447 24.48 12.60 -36.19
C VAL A 447 25.61 12.94 -37.18
N PRO A 448 25.35 13.69 -38.27
CA PRO A 448 26.42 14.24 -39.10
C PRO A 448 26.99 15.51 -38.46
N MET A 449 28.30 15.54 -38.22
CA MET A 449 29.00 16.77 -37.83
C MET A 449 29.39 17.60 -39.06
N ALA A 450 29.07 18.90 -39.07
CA ALA A 450 29.67 19.88 -39.96
C ALA A 450 29.74 21.28 -39.28
N PRO A 451 30.78 22.12 -39.57
CA PRO A 451 31.07 23.33 -38.79
C PRO A 451 30.34 24.59 -39.29
N PRO A 452 30.37 25.72 -38.54
CA PRO A 452 29.56 26.90 -38.81
C PRO A 452 30.15 27.80 -39.92
N GLY A 453 29.27 28.45 -40.69
CA GLY A 453 29.62 29.46 -41.69
C GLY A 453 28.63 30.63 -41.70
N THR A 454 29.14 31.85 -41.77
CA THR A 454 28.39 33.12 -41.77
C THR A 454 28.45 33.83 -43.12
N THR A 455 27.36 34.47 -43.56
CA THR A 455 27.20 35.68 -44.42
C THR A 455 25.80 35.64 -45.07
N GLY A 456 25.01 36.71 -45.25
CA GLY A 456 25.11 38.12 -44.85
C GLY A 456 23.95 38.97 -45.44
N LEU A 457 23.82 40.23 -44.99
CA LEU A 457 22.94 41.33 -45.47
C LEU A 457 21.39 41.17 -45.45
N GLY A 458 20.67 42.11 -44.79
CA GLY A 458 19.29 42.46 -45.23
C GLY A 458 18.17 42.89 -44.24
N GLY A 459 18.41 43.81 -43.29
CA GLY A 459 17.43 44.81 -42.80
C GLY A 459 15.96 44.49 -42.40
N PHE A 460 15.68 44.63 -41.08
CA PHE A 460 14.40 44.99 -40.41
C PHE A 460 13.21 44.01 -40.33
N GLU A 461 12.39 44.23 -39.28
CA GLU A 461 11.57 43.24 -38.56
C GLU A 461 10.08 43.18 -38.97
N VAL A 462 9.44 42.03 -38.70
CA VAL A 462 7.98 41.84 -38.61
C VAL A 462 7.70 40.91 -37.40
N PRO A 463 6.58 41.06 -36.64
CA PRO A 463 6.48 40.54 -35.26
C PRO A 463 6.51 39.02 -35.09
N SER A 464 6.92 38.59 -33.89
CA SER A 464 7.08 37.18 -33.51
C SER A 464 5.76 36.40 -33.46
N SER A 465 5.51 35.56 -34.47
CA SER A 465 4.53 34.47 -34.37
C SER A 465 5.01 33.23 -35.13
N ARG A 466 5.77 32.36 -34.44
CA ARG A 466 6.09 30.93 -34.68
C ARG A 466 7.51 30.63 -34.18
N GLY A 467 7.60 30.23 -32.92
CA GLY A 467 8.78 29.57 -32.34
C GLY A 467 8.32 28.30 -31.61
N ALA A 468 9.15 27.26 -31.66
CA ALA A 468 8.95 25.97 -30.97
C ALA A 468 7.73 25.12 -31.40
N THR A 469 7.70 24.66 -32.64
CA THR A 469 7.14 23.34 -32.96
C THR A 469 8.27 22.30 -33.03
N LEU A 470 8.02 21.12 -32.47
CA LEU A 470 8.77 19.85 -32.64
C LEU A 470 10.16 19.76 -32.01
N ARG A 471 10.20 19.52 -30.68
CA ARG A 471 11.11 18.57 -29.98
C ARG A 471 10.85 18.59 -28.45
N SER A 472 10.24 17.53 -27.89
CA SER A 472 10.46 17.05 -26.50
C SER A 472 9.72 15.74 -26.11
N ASP A 473 8.98 15.08 -27.01
CA ASP A 473 8.04 14.00 -26.60
C ASP A 473 8.68 12.60 -26.42
N ALA A 474 10.00 12.53 -26.16
CA ALA A 474 10.76 11.27 -26.14
C ALA A 474 11.11 10.73 -24.74
N SER A 475 10.90 11.48 -23.66
CA SER A 475 11.32 11.10 -22.30
C SER A 475 10.17 10.86 -21.30
N ALA A 476 8.95 11.32 -21.57
CA ALA A 476 7.83 11.25 -20.63
C ALA A 476 7.17 9.85 -20.56
N LEU A 477 7.92 8.82 -20.12
CA LEU A 477 7.42 7.47 -19.83
C LEU A 477 7.62 7.11 -18.36
N ASN A 478 6.52 6.90 -17.63
CA ASN A 478 6.59 6.52 -16.23
C ASN A 478 6.59 4.99 -16.10
N VAL A 479 7.49 4.54 -15.24
CA VAL A 479 7.66 3.16 -14.85
C VAL A 479 7.40 3.18 -13.34
N GLY A 480 6.39 2.45 -12.86
CA GLY A 480 5.90 2.55 -11.49
C GLY A 480 5.88 1.18 -10.80
N VAL A 481 6.66 1.02 -9.73
CA VAL A 481 6.72 -0.14 -8.81
C VAL A 481 6.14 0.25 -7.45
N LEU A 482 5.59 -0.70 -6.69
CA LEU A 482 5.66 -0.84 -5.23
C LEU A 482 4.55 -1.74 -4.65
N HIS A 483 4.97 -2.83 -4.01
CA HIS A 483 4.21 -3.79 -3.18
C HIS A 483 5.25 -4.72 -2.51
N LEU A 484 5.24 -5.13 -1.24
CA LEU A 484 4.22 -5.24 -0.18
C LEU A 484 4.77 -4.68 1.15
N VAL A 485 3.92 -4.28 2.12
CA VAL A 485 4.36 -4.19 3.53
C VAL A 485 3.22 -4.59 4.49
N PRO A 486 3.40 -5.58 5.38
CA PRO A 486 2.39 -6.03 6.36
C PRO A 486 2.15 -5.01 7.47
N THR A 487 0.92 -4.99 8.02
CA THR A 487 0.48 -4.35 9.28
C THR A 487 1.52 -3.42 9.94
N LEU A 488 1.50 -2.16 9.56
CA LEU A 488 2.54 -1.19 9.92
C LEU A 488 2.12 -0.34 11.12
N GLU A 489 2.64 -0.66 12.30
CA GLU A 489 2.57 0.18 13.49
C GLU A 489 3.75 1.17 13.54
N VAL A 490 3.55 2.29 14.23
CA VAL A 490 4.64 3.19 14.61
C VAL A 490 5.43 2.55 15.75
N PHE A 491 6.76 2.48 15.63
CA PHE A 491 7.62 1.84 16.63
C PHE A 491 7.45 2.51 18.01
N PRO A 492 6.93 1.81 19.04
CA PRO A 492 6.46 2.45 20.28
C PRO A 492 7.53 3.23 21.05
N LEU A 493 8.80 2.86 20.90
CA LEU A 493 9.92 3.46 21.59
C LEU A 493 10.50 4.70 20.90
N LEU A 494 10.01 5.12 19.72
CA LEU A 494 10.37 6.43 19.16
C LEU A 494 9.96 7.55 20.12
N ALA A 495 10.89 8.47 20.41
CA ALA A 495 10.68 9.59 21.33
C ALA A 495 9.61 10.57 20.80
N ASP A 496 9.77 11.02 19.56
CA ASP A 496 8.79 11.85 18.84
C ASP A 496 8.55 11.27 17.43
N PRO A 497 7.47 10.49 17.23
CA PRO A 497 7.12 9.96 15.92
C PRO A 497 6.70 11.01 14.88
N LYS A 498 6.31 12.22 15.28
CA LYS A 498 5.88 13.28 14.35
C LYS A 498 7.06 14.02 13.74
N MET A 499 8.11 14.21 14.53
CA MET A 499 9.37 14.86 14.09
C MET A 499 10.42 13.87 13.59
N TYR A 500 10.15 12.57 13.65
CA TYR A 500 11.06 11.53 13.18
C TYR A 500 11.17 11.50 11.65
N GLU A 501 12.40 11.69 11.17
CA GLU A 501 12.84 11.44 9.81
C GLU A 501 13.81 10.25 9.82
N PRO A 502 13.51 9.14 9.12
CA PRO A 502 14.45 8.03 9.02
C PRO A 502 15.74 8.43 8.30
N ASN A 503 15.66 9.15 7.18
CA ASN A 503 16.77 9.31 6.24
C ASN A 503 17.83 10.31 6.73
N THR A 504 19.11 9.96 6.56
CA THR A 504 20.24 10.90 6.81
C THR A 504 20.71 11.65 5.57
N ILE A 505 20.40 11.16 4.38
CA ILE A 505 20.67 11.79 3.09
C ILE A 505 19.34 12.21 2.45
N ASP A 506 19.25 13.48 2.08
CA ASP A 506 18.14 14.03 1.31
C ASP A 506 18.48 13.93 -0.19
N LEU A 507 17.72 13.12 -0.95
CA LEU A 507 17.95 12.96 -2.39
C LEU A 507 17.27 14.03 -3.24
N SER A 508 16.64 15.05 -2.63
CA SER A 508 16.29 16.29 -3.36
C SER A 508 17.53 17.14 -3.69
N ASP A 509 18.68 16.94 -3.01
CA ASP A 509 19.97 17.44 -3.46
C ASP A 509 20.42 16.64 -4.69
N HIS A 510 20.35 17.28 -5.86
CA HIS A 510 20.74 16.69 -7.15
C HIS A 510 22.16 16.10 -7.15
N LYS A 511 23.09 16.63 -6.33
CA LYS A 511 24.45 16.10 -6.21
C LYS A 511 24.53 14.79 -5.42
N GLU A 512 23.58 14.55 -4.52
CA GLU A 512 23.44 13.27 -3.84
C GLU A 512 22.70 12.28 -4.71
N LEU A 513 21.64 12.73 -5.39
CA LEU A 513 20.92 11.94 -6.38
C LEU A 513 21.89 11.38 -7.44
N GLU A 514 22.63 12.24 -8.15
CA GLU A 514 23.61 11.85 -9.17
C GLU A 514 24.67 10.86 -8.62
N TYR A 515 25.18 11.11 -7.42
CA TYR A 515 26.15 10.24 -6.76
C TYR A 515 25.58 8.84 -6.47
N TRP A 516 24.45 8.75 -5.77
CA TRP A 516 23.86 7.47 -5.37
C TRP A 516 23.35 6.68 -6.58
N PHE A 517 22.93 7.36 -7.64
CA PHE A 517 22.50 6.74 -8.89
C PHE A 517 23.69 6.15 -9.64
N THR A 518 24.81 6.87 -9.69
CA THR A 518 26.07 6.35 -10.26
C THR A 518 26.54 5.10 -9.52
N VAL A 519 26.43 5.08 -8.18
CA VAL A 519 26.77 3.90 -7.36
C VAL A 519 25.85 2.72 -7.67
N LEU A 520 24.52 2.92 -7.72
CA LEU A 520 23.57 1.83 -7.96
C LEU A 520 23.64 1.28 -9.38
N SER A 521 23.76 2.15 -10.39
CA SER A 521 23.98 1.74 -11.79
C SER A 521 25.30 0.98 -11.95
N GLY A 522 26.35 1.38 -11.25
CA GLY A 522 27.65 0.68 -11.26
C GLY A 522 27.60 -0.72 -10.65
N HIS A 523 26.75 -0.95 -9.64
CA HIS A 523 26.57 -2.26 -9.00
C HIS A 523 25.49 -3.14 -9.66
N LEU A 524 24.75 -2.62 -10.64
CA LEU A 524 23.63 -3.34 -11.26
C LEU A 524 24.06 -4.65 -11.96
N PRO A 525 25.17 -4.72 -12.72
CA PRO A 525 25.61 -5.98 -13.35
C PRO A 525 25.88 -7.08 -12.32
N ASP A 526 26.66 -6.79 -11.27
CA ASP A 526 26.97 -7.74 -10.19
C ASP A 526 25.70 -8.23 -9.48
N LEU A 527 24.67 -7.39 -9.37
CA LEU A 527 23.38 -7.77 -8.79
C LEU A 527 22.56 -8.67 -9.71
N VAL A 528 22.58 -8.41 -11.02
CA VAL A 528 21.97 -9.30 -12.03
C VAL A 528 22.63 -10.67 -11.99
N ASP A 529 23.96 -10.74 -11.98
CA ASP A 529 24.70 -12.00 -11.92
C ASP A 529 24.37 -12.81 -10.66
N LYS A 530 24.26 -12.16 -9.49
CA LYS A 530 23.83 -12.79 -8.23
C LYS A 530 22.38 -13.33 -8.33
N ALA A 531 21.45 -12.52 -8.83
CA ALA A 531 20.05 -12.92 -9.01
C ALA A 531 19.87 -14.07 -10.01
N VAL A 532 20.59 -14.04 -11.13
CA VAL A 532 20.62 -15.12 -12.12
C VAL A 532 21.21 -16.41 -11.53
N ALA A 533 22.29 -16.29 -10.74
CA ALA A 533 22.92 -17.42 -10.07
C ALA A 533 22.06 -18.04 -8.95
N SER A 534 21.25 -17.25 -8.22
CA SER A 534 20.33 -17.78 -7.19
C SER A 534 19.27 -18.70 -7.79
N GLU A 535 18.88 -18.45 -9.04
CA GLU A 535 17.90 -19.23 -9.82
C GLU A 535 18.57 -20.26 -10.76
N GLY A 536 19.80 -20.68 -10.43
CA GLY A 536 20.51 -21.77 -11.13
C GLY A 536 21.11 -21.41 -12.49
N GLY A 537 21.13 -20.12 -12.88
CA GLY A 537 21.79 -19.65 -14.10
C GLY A 537 21.11 -20.05 -15.41
N THR A 538 19.82 -20.38 -15.36
CA THR A 538 19.04 -20.79 -16.54
C THR A 538 18.86 -19.64 -17.54
N ASP A 539 18.55 -19.96 -18.80
CA ASP A 539 18.34 -18.92 -19.83
C ASP A 539 17.08 -18.08 -19.58
N ASP A 540 16.05 -18.63 -18.92
CA ASP A 540 14.94 -17.80 -18.42
C ASP A 540 15.40 -16.86 -17.30
N ALA A 541 16.17 -17.35 -16.33
CA ALA A 541 16.73 -16.50 -15.28
C ALA A 541 17.56 -15.35 -15.87
N LYS A 542 18.44 -15.60 -16.85
CA LYS A 542 19.17 -14.55 -17.57
C LYS A 542 18.23 -13.52 -18.20
N ARG A 543 17.21 -13.98 -18.94
CA ARG A 543 16.21 -13.10 -19.58
C ARG A 543 15.42 -12.25 -18.56
N ARG A 544 15.05 -12.82 -17.40
CA ARG A 544 14.44 -12.09 -16.29
C ARG A 544 15.41 -11.07 -15.69
N GLY A 545 16.69 -11.43 -15.52
CA GLY A 545 17.75 -10.56 -15.01
C GLY A 545 17.98 -9.34 -15.91
N ASP A 546 18.05 -9.57 -17.21
CA ASP A 546 18.13 -8.52 -18.23
C ASP A 546 16.90 -7.60 -18.22
N ALA A 547 15.70 -8.15 -18.03
CA ALA A 547 14.46 -7.37 -17.93
C ALA A 547 14.41 -6.52 -16.64
N PHE A 548 14.84 -7.09 -15.52
CA PHE A 548 15.06 -6.39 -14.24
C PHE A 548 16.03 -5.22 -14.40
N ALA A 549 17.20 -5.46 -15.01
CA ALA A 549 18.24 -4.44 -15.19
C ALA A 549 17.71 -3.24 -16.00
N ARG A 550 16.97 -3.52 -17.08
CA ARG A 550 16.31 -2.49 -17.91
C ARG A 550 15.25 -1.72 -17.14
N ALA A 551 14.35 -2.41 -16.44
CA ALA A 551 13.29 -1.78 -15.67
C ALA A 551 13.85 -0.87 -14.57
N PHE A 552 14.79 -1.37 -13.75
CA PHE A 552 15.43 -0.60 -12.70
C PHE A 552 16.19 0.62 -13.27
N SER A 553 16.94 0.44 -14.37
CA SER A 553 17.61 1.57 -15.05
C SER A 553 16.63 2.64 -15.56
N ALA A 554 15.45 2.25 -16.05
CA ALA A 554 14.41 3.19 -16.49
C ALA A 554 13.77 3.95 -15.32
N HIS A 555 13.56 3.28 -14.16
CA HIS A 555 13.16 4.00 -12.94
C HIS A 555 14.21 5.02 -12.51
N LEU A 556 15.49 4.67 -12.57
CA LEU A 556 16.59 5.59 -12.25
C LEU A 556 16.62 6.77 -13.23
N ALA A 557 16.53 6.54 -14.55
CA ALA A 557 16.53 7.63 -15.52
C ALA A 557 15.44 8.69 -15.23
N ARG A 558 14.19 8.26 -15.00
CA ARG A 558 13.10 9.20 -14.67
C ARG A 558 13.26 9.86 -13.30
N LEU A 559 13.77 9.17 -12.29
CA LEU A 559 14.05 9.78 -10.98
C LEU A 559 15.12 10.89 -11.08
N MET A 560 16.03 10.83 -12.05
CA MET A 560 16.97 11.93 -12.33
C MET A 560 16.31 13.13 -13.03
N GLU A 561 15.34 12.88 -13.92
CA GLU A 561 14.58 13.93 -14.62
C GLU A 561 13.56 14.62 -13.70
N GLU A 562 12.83 13.84 -12.88
CA GLU A 562 11.81 14.32 -11.95
C GLU A 562 12.04 13.78 -10.52
N PRO A 563 12.97 14.35 -9.73
CA PRO A 563 13.28 13.88 -8.38
C PRO A 563 12.09 13.94 -7.40
N ALA A 564 11.11 14.81 -7.68
CA ALA A 564 9.89 15.00 -6.90
C ALA A 564 8.75 14.03 -7.27
N ALA A 565 8.92 13.16 -8.28
CA ALA A 565 7.87 12.27 -8.80
C ALA A 565 7.34 11.21 -7.82
N TYR A 566 7.87 11.16 -6.59
CA TYR A 566 7.39 10.32 -5.48
C TYR A 566 7.37 11.07 -4.12
N GLY A 567 7.40 12.41 -4.13
CA GLY A 567 7.53 13.22 -2.91
C GLY A 567 8.98 13.29 -2.40
N LYS A 568 9.16 13.38 -1.07
CA LYS A 568 10.48 13.54 -0.45
C LYS A 568 11.28 12.23 -0.52
N LEU A 569 12.19 12.15 -1.48
CA LEU A 569 13.01 10.97 -1.75
C LEU A 569 14.19 10.85 -0.78
N GLY A 570 14.32 9.69 -0.13
CA GLY A 570 15.47 9.31 0.67
C GLY A 570 16.15 8.04 0.16
N LEU A 571 17.37 7.77 0.62
CA LEU A 571 18.15 6.61 0.18
C LEU A 571 17.46 5.28 0.53
N ALA A 572 16.68 5.23 1.62
CA ALA A 572 15.90 4.05 1.97
C ALA A 572 14.86 3.68 0.89
N ASN A 573 14.20 4.66 0.28
CA ASN A 573 13.21 4.46 -0.78
C ASN A 573 13.86 3.92 -2.07
N LEU A 574 15.05 4.42 -2.40
CA LEU A 574 15.80 4.02 -3.58
C LEU A 574 16.34 2.58 -3.47
N LEU A 575 16.75 2.17 -2.27
CA LEU A 575 17.17 0.80 -1.98
C LEU A 575 15.98 -0.16 -1.91
N GLU A 576 14.83 0.27 -1.36
CA GLU A 576 13.59 -0.51 -1.36
C GLU A 576 13.08 -0.79 -2.78
N LEU A 577 13.04 0.24 -3.65
CA LEU A 577 12.69 0.13 -5.07
C LEU A 577 13.52 -0.95 -5.80
N ARG A 578 14.82 -1.06 -5.50
CA ARG A 578 15.70 -2.06 -6.09
C ARG A 578 15.29 -3.49 -5.74
N GLU A 579 15.02 -3.74 -4.45
CA GLU A 579 14.61 -5.07 -3.98
C GLU A 579 13.21 -5.45 -4.49
N GLU A 580 12.30 -4.48 -4.64
CA GLU A 580 10.99 -4.73 -5.24
C GLU A 580 11.07 -5.00 -6.74
N CYS A 581 11.92 -4.30 -7.50
CA CYS A 581 12.21 -4.64 -8.89
C CYS A 581 12.71 -6.10 -9.01
N LEU A 582 13.60 -6.58 -8.14
CA LEU A 582 14.04 -7.98 -8.15
C LEU A 582 12.86 -8.94 -7.94
N ARG A 583 12.02 -8.69 -6.93
CA ARG A 583 10.86 -9.54 -6.60
C ARG A 583 9.83 -9.57 -7.73
N GLU A 584 9.57 -8.45 -8.40
CA GLU A 584 8.67 -8.35 -9.56
C GLU A 584 9.10 -9.30 -10.70
N PHE A 585 10.40 -9.34 -11.01
CA PHE A 585 10.99 -10.27 -11.99
C PHE A 585 11.28 -11.68 -11.41
N GLN A 586 10.60 -12.05 -10.31
CA GLN A 586 10.63 -13.35 -9.65
C GLN A 586 11.99 -13.75 -9.04
N PHE A 587 12.86 -12.78 -8.73
CA PHE A 587 14.04 -12.99 -7.88
C PHE A 587 13.67 -12.71 -6.42
N LEU A 588 13.18 -13.74 -5.73
CA LEU A 588 12.71 -13.63 -4.35
C LEU A 588 13.85 -13.43 -3.34
N ASP A 589 15.02 -14.01 -3.61
CA ASP A 589 16.23 -13.87 -2.80
C ASP A 589 17.49 -14.05 -3.65
N ALA A 590 18.03 -12.95 -4.17
CA ALA A 590 19.24 -12.95 -5.01
C ALA A 590 20.52 -13.36 -4.26
N TYR A 591 20.49 -13.45 -2.92
CA TYR A 591 21.66 -13.74 -2.09
C TYR A 591 21.56 -15.07 -1.34
N ARG A 592 20.45 -15.82 -1.46
CA ARG A 592 20.19 -17.09 -0.75
C ARG A 592 21.39 -18.04 -0.70
N SER A 593 21.99 -18.33 -1.86
CA SER A 593 23.13 -19.25 -1.99
C SER A 593 24.44 -18.70 -1.40
N ILE A 594 24.55 -17.38 -1.27
CA ILE A 594 25.63 -16.69 -0.56
C ILE A 594 25.36 -16.82 0.94
N LYS A 595 24.23 -16.28 1.43
CA LYS A 595 23.83 -16.32 2.84
C LYS A 595 23.97 -17.71 3.47
N GLN A 596 23.50 -18.76 2.80
CA GLN A 596 23.65 -20.13 3.30
C GLN A 596 25.13 -20.51 3.53
N ARG A 597 26.00 -20.28 2.54
CA ARG A 597 27.44 -20.58 2.61
C ARG A 597 28.15 -19.73 3.67
N GLU A 598 27.78 -18.46 3.78
CA GLU A 598 28.30 -17.53 4.80
C GLU A 598 27.95 -18.02 6.21
N ASN A 599 26.68 -18.41 6.43
CA ASN A 599 26.17 -18.93 7.70
C ASN A 599 26.88 -20.23 8.08
N GLU A 600 26.94 -21.22 7.18
CA GLU A 600 27.61 -22.51 7.41
C GLU A 600 29.09 -22.33 7.81
N ALA A 601 29.83 -21.50 7.07
CA ALA A 601 31.25 -21.25 7.35
C ALA A 601 31.48 -20.50 8.67
N SER A 602 30.57 -19.58 9.04
CA SER A 602 30.67 -18.83 10.30
C SER A 602 30.29 -19.69 11.51
N LEU A 603 29.25 -20.53 11.38
CA LEU A 603 28.83 -21.46 12.43
C LEU A 603 29.91 -22.48 12.76
N ALA A 604 30.66 -22.94 11.75
CA ALA A 604 31.77 -23.89 11.94
C ALA A 604 32.90 -23.36 12.84
N VAL A 605 33.10 -22.04 12.92
CA VAL A 605 34.17 -21.41 13.73
C VAL A 605 33.67 -20.69 14.99
N LEU A 606 32.35 -20.57 15.16
CA LEU A 606 31.74 -19.97 16.36
C LEU A 606 32.23 -20.59 17.69
N PRO A 607 32.43 -21.92 17.83
CA PRO A 607 32.87 -22.51 19.11
C PRO A 607 34.21 -21.97 19.59
N ASP A 608 35.17 -21.80 18.69
CA ASP A 608 36.51 -21.28 19.00
C ASP A 608 36.44 -19.82 19.48
N LEU A 609 35.59 -19.00 18.86
CA LEU A 609 35.37 -17.62 19.26
C LEU A 609 34.68 -17.52 20.62
N LEU A 610 33.68 -18.35 20.90
CA LEU A 610 33.00 -18.36 22.19
C LEU A 610 33.95 -18.79 23.33
N LEU A 611 34.81 -19.77 23.05
CA LEU A 611 35.86 -20.21 23.98
C LEU A 611 36.90 -19.10 24.22
N GLU A 612 37.34 -18.40 23.17
CA GLU A 612 38.24 -17.24 23.28
C GLU A 612 37.64 -16.14 24.18
N LEU A 613 36.38 -15.76 23.96
CA LEU A 613 35.67 -14.72 24.72
C LEU A 613 35.44 -15.10 26.20
N ASP A 614 35.25 -16.39 26.50
CA ASP A 614 35.04 -16.86 27.87
C ASP A 614 36.30 -16.85 28.74
N HIS A 615 37.50 -16.80 28.14
CA HIS A 615 38.77 -16.63 28.85
C HIS A 615 39.13 -15.16 29.15
N MET A 616 38.36 -14.20 28.64
CA MET A 616 38.55 -12.76 28.89
C MET A 616 37.81 -12.30 30.15
N ASP A 617 38.31 -11.25 30.81
CA ASP A 617 37.58 -10.54 31.87
C ASP A 617 36.36 -9.77 31.32
N GLU A 618 35.47 -9.27 32.20
CA GLU A 618 34.23 -8.60 31.79
C GLU A 618 34.45 -7.32 30.96
N GLU A 619 35.51 -6.55 31.21
CA GLU A 619 35.78 -5.30 30.50
C GLU A 619 36.40 -5.57 29.12
N THR A 620 37.45 -6.40 29.07
CA THR A 620 38.07 -6.81 27.81
C THR A 620 37.06 -7.50 26.89
N ARG A 621 36.26 -8.43 27.44
CA ARG A 621 35.23 -9.15 26.66
C ARG A 621 34.20 -8.20 26.06
N LEU A 622 33.72 -7.21 26.82
CA LEU A 622 32.74 -6.25 26.30
C LEU A 622 33.32 -5.41 25.15
N LEU A 623 34.58 -4.98 25.25
CA LEU A 623 35.25 -4.28 24.15
C LEU A 623 35.39 -5.18 22.92
N THR A 624 35.91 -6.40 23.10
CA THR A 624 36.10 -7.38 22.03
C THR A 624 34.78 -7.78 21.34
N LEU A 625 33.64 -7.75 22.05
CA LEU A 625 32.31 -7.96 21.47
C LEU A 625 31.88 -6.81 20.55
N ILE A 626 32.10 -5.55 20.95
CA ILE A 626 31.76 -4.38 20.13
C ILE A 626 32.71 -4.24 18.92
N GLU A 627 34.02 -4.45 19.12
CA GLU A 627 34.99 -4.61 18.03
C GLU A 627 34.58 -5.76 17.09
N GLY A 628 34.04 -6.84 17.66
CA GLY A 628 33.55 -8.01 16.94
C GLY A 628 32.40 -7.68 16.00
N VAL A 629 31.34 -7.03 16.49
CA VAL A 629 30.22 -6.55 15.66
C VAL A 629 30.71 -5.63 14.54
N LEU A 630 31.53 -4.63 14.86
CA LEU A 630 32.07 -3.70 13.85
C LEU A 630 32.93 -4.40 12.80
N ALA A 631 33.74 -5.39 13.18
CA ALA A 631 34.56 -6.17 12.28
C ALA A 631 33.75 -7.18 11.46
N ALA A 632 32.68 -7.74 12.02
CA ALA A 632 31.82 -8.73 11.38
C ALA A 632 30.97 -8.09 10.27
N ASN A 633 30.51 -6.85 10.47
CA ASN A 633 29.80 -6.07 9.44
C ASN A 633 30.68 -5.79 8.20
N ILE A 634 32.00 -6.01 8.20
CA ILE A 634 32.83 -5.96 6.98
C ILE A 634 32.44 -7.05 5.96
N PHE A 635 32.02 -8.23 6.44
CA PHE A 635 31.97 -9.46 5.64
C PHE A 635 30.71 -9.59 4.77
N ASP A 636 30.65 -8.77 3.72
CA ASP A 636 29.84 -9.07 2.52
C ASP A 636 30.71 -9.92 1.57
N TRP A 637 30.50 -11.24 1.50
CA TRP A 637 31.27 -12.12 0.61
C TRP A 637 31.04 -11.81 -0.87
N GLY A 638 29.99 -11.05 -1.20
CA GLY A 638 29.71 -10.52 -2.53
C GLY A 638 30.52 -9.27 -2.88
N SER A 639 31.38 -8.76 -1.99
CA SER A 639 32.24 -7.59 -2.23
C SER A 639 33.66 -7.99 -2.65
N ARG A 640 34.22 -7.27 -3.63
CA ARG A 640 35.58 -7.52 -4.16
C ARG A 640 36.67 -7.42 -3.08
N ALA A 641 36.48 -6.54 -2.10
CA ALA A 641 37.39 -6.38 -0.97
C ALA A 641 37.39 -7.59 -0.02
N CYS A 642 36.26 -8.27 0.19
CA CYS A 642 36.21 -9.51 0.95
C CYS A 642 36.84 -10.68 0.20
N VAL A 643 36.62 -10.80 -1.12
CA VAL A 643 37.28 -11.84 -1.95
C VAL A 643 38.81 -11.77 -1.84
N ASP A 644 39.38 -10.56 -1.89
CA ASP A 644 40.83 -10.34 -1.71
C ASP A 644 41.36 -10.66 -0.28
N LEU A 645 40.48 -10.81 0.72
CA LEU A 645 40.84 -11.27 2.06
C LEU A 645 40.86 -12.81 2.16
N TYR A 646 40.01 -13.52 1.40
CA TYR A 646 39.98 -15.00 1.41
C TYR A 646 41.25 -15.66 0.88
N HIS A 647 42.00 -14.99 0.01
CA HIS A 647 43.32 -15.47 -0.41
C HIS A 647 44.39 -15.44 0.70
N LYS A 648 44.05 -15.02 1.93
CA LYS A 648 45.00 -14.75 3.02
C LYS A 648 44.75 -15.56 4.31
N GLY A 649 43.67 -16.33 4.42
CA GLY A 649 43.40 -17.15 5.61
C GLY A 649 41.98 -17.73 5.69
N THR A 650 41.71 -18.46 6.75
CA THR A 650 40.38 -18.96 7.12
C THR A 650 39.45 -17.85 7.62
N ILE A 651 38.13 -18.08 7.62
CA ILE A 651 37.14 -17.07 8.03
C ILE A 651 37.39 -16.51 9.44
N ILE A 652 37.79 -17.34 10.41
CA ILE A 652 38.09 -16.89 11.77
C ILE A 652 39.40 -16.09 11.86
N GLU A 653 40.41 -16.42 11.04
CA GLU A 653 41.64 -15.64 10.96
C GLU A 653 41.38 -14.26 10.36
N ILE A 654 40.60 -14.18 9.27
CA ILE A 654 40.22 -12.89 8.67
C ILE A 654 39.37 -12.08 9.67
N TYR A 655 38.43 -12.71 10.39
CA TYR A 655 37.63 -12.05 11.41
C TYR A 655 38.51 -11.47 12.53
N ARG A 656 39.44 -12.26 13.08
CA ARG A 656 40.43 -11.78 14.08
C ARG A 656 41.31 -10.66 13.53
N MET A 657 41.79 -10.77 12.30
CA MET A 657 42.59 -9.73 11.63
C MET A 657 41.81 -8.44 11.40
N SER A 658 40.52 -8.52 11.09
CA SER A 658 39.62 -7.38 10.97
C SER A 658 39.35 -6.74 12.33
N ARG A 659 39.01 -7.53 13.35
CA ARG A 659 38.79 -7.08 14.74
C ARG A 659 40.00 -6.34 15.28
N ASN A 660 41.21 -6.87 15.09
CA ASN A 660 42.46 -6.24 15.54
C ASN A 660 42.79 -4.90 14.83
N LYS A 661 42.09 -4.56 13.75
CA LYS A 661 42.18 -3.24 13.08
C LYS A 661 41.17 -2.22 13.61
N MET A 662 40.17 -2.64 14.40
CA MET A 662 39.13 -1.77 14.96
C MET A 662 39.65 -0.95 16.15
N GLN A 663 40.81 -0.29 16.01
CA GLN A 663 41.46 0.41 17.11
C GLN A 663 40.71 1.69 17.49
N ARG A 664 40.49 1.86 18.80
CA ARG A 664 39.94 3.09 19.39
C ARG A 664 40.99 4.22 19.41
N PRO A 665 40.59 5.51 19.37
CA PRO A 665 39.21 5.99 19.31
C PRO A 665 38.60 5.79 17.92
N TRP A 666 37.38 5.26 17.88
CA TRP A 666 36.58 5.24 16.66
C TRP A 666 36.11 6.64 16.28
N ARG A 667 35.54 6.79 15.08
CA ARG A 667 35.18 8.11 14.56
C ARG A 667 33.98 8.72 15.30
N VAL A 668 33.07 7.88 15.74
CA VAL A 668 32.13 8.15 16.84
C VAL A 668 32.35 7.03 17.85
N ASP A 669 32.71 7.40 19.08
CA ASP A 669 33.18 6.46 20.11
C ASP A 669 32.62 6.80 21.49
N ASP A 670 31.37 6.41 21.71
CA ASP A 670 30.70 6.48 23.00
C ASP A 670 30.87 5.17 23.79
N PHE A 671 31.86 4.33 23.46
CA PHE A 671 32.02 3.01 24.07
C PHE A 671 32.20 3.09 25.59
N ASP A 672 32.96 4.07 26.10
CA ASP A 672 33.18 4.17 27.55
C ASP A 672 31.89 4.54 28.32
N LEU A 673 30.97 5.29 27.69
CA LEU A 673 29.64 5.55 28.25
C LEU A 673 28.78 4.28 28.27
N PHE A 674 28.81 3.50 27.20
CA PHE A 674 28.12 2.21 27.16
C PHE A 674 28.73 1.20 28.14
N LYS A 675 30.06 1.16 28.27
CA LYS A 675 30.80 0.35 29.24
C LYS A 675 30.42 0.71 30.67
N GLU A 676 30.41 1.99 31.02
CA GLU A 676 29.95 2.45 32.35
C GLU A 676 28.50 2.01 32.60
N ARG A 677 27.61 2.12 31.61
CA ARG A 677 26.23 1.63 31.74
C ARG A 677 26.12 0.12 31.92
N MET A 678 27.03 -0.65 31.33
CA MET A 678 27.04 -2.12 31.32
C MET A 678 27.71 -2.73 32.55
N LEU A 679 28.85 -2.18 32.99
CA LEU A 679 29.71 -2.74 34.03
C LEU A 679 29.73 -1.89 35.32
N GLY A 680 29.44 -0.59 35.21
CA GLY A 680 29.44 0.38 36.30
C GLY A 680 30.80 1.00 36.60
N SER A 681 30.77 1.97 37.52
CA SER A 681 31.95 2.63 38.06
C SER A 681 32.13 2.24 39.54
N GLU A 682 33.38 2.07 39.98
CA GLU A 682 33.78 1.89 41.39
C GLU A 682 33.03 0.75 42.14
N GLY A 683 32.85 -0.39 41.48
CA GLY A 683 32.36 -1.63 42.13
C GLY A 683 30.84 -1.72 42.33
N LYS A 684 30.05 -0.73 41.88
CA LYS A 684 28.59 -0.80 41.85
C LYS A 684 28.09 -1.33 40.51
N LYS A 685 27.86 -2.64 40.40
CA LYS A 685 27.29 -3.23 39.18
C LYS A 685 25.90 -2.62 38.88
N PRO A 686 25.67 -2.06 37.67
CA PRO A 686 24.38 -1.54 37.25
C PRO A 686 23.33 -2.64 37.18
N ARG A 687 22.04 -2.26 37.18
CA ARG A 687 20.98 -3.22 36.86
C ARG A 687 21.11 -3.62 35.38
N PRO A 688 20.99 -4.92 35.06
CA PRO A 688 20.81 -5.38 33.69
C PRO A 688 19.59 -4.69 33.05
N HIS A 689 19.65 -4.49 31.74
CA HIS A 689 18.48 -4.15 30.93
C HIS A 689 17.45 -5.28 31.05
N LYS A 690 16.17 -4.95 31.08
CA LYS A 690 15.08 -5.93 31.09
C LYS A 690 15.01 -6.65 29.75
N ARG A 691 14.97 -5.89 28.65
CA ARG A 691 14.86 -6.44 27.30
C ARG A 691 15.57 -5.57 26.28
N ALA A 692 16.43 -6.19 25.49
CA ALA A 692 17.14 -5.59 24.39
C ALA A 692 16.54 -6.03 23.04
N LEU A 693 16.26 -5.06 22.15
CA LEU A 693 15.92 -5.32 20.75
C LEU A 693 17.19 -5.13 19.90
N LEU A 694 17.65 -6.20 19.25
CA LEU A 694 18.84 -6.19 18.40
C LEU A 694 18.38 -6.23 16.94
N PHE A 695 18.40 -5.09 16.27
CA PHE A 695 18.13 -4.98 14.83
C PHE A 695 19.38 -5.39 14.08
N VAL A 696 19.36 -6.58 13.47
CA VAL A 696 20.51 -7.23 12.83
C VAL A 696 20.54 -6.93 11.33
N ASP A 697 21.75 -6.76 10.77
CA ASP A 697 22.04 -6.43 9.37
C ASP A 697 22.26 -7.72 8.56
N ASN A 698 23.49 -8.19 8.41
CA ASN A 698 23.87 -9.21 7.43
C ASN A 698 23.79 -10.65 7.97
N SER A 699 23.70 -11.61 7.05
CA SER A 699 23.97 -13.02 7.32
C SER A 699 25.47 -13.29 7.56
N GLY A 700 25.82 -14.53 7.86
CA GLY A 700 27.21 -14.96 7.94
C GLY A 700 27.91 -14.48 9.19
N ALA A 701 29.12 -13.94 9.01
CA ALA A 701 29.96 -13.55 10.13
C ALA A 701 29.30 -12.46 11.00
N ASP A 702 28.49 -11.58 10.40
CA ASP A 702 27.83 -10.47 11.08
C ASP A 702 26.88 -10.95 12.19
N ILE A 703 25.84 -11.71 11.80
CA ILE A 703 24.94 -12.34 12.76
C ILE A 703 25.65 -13.40 13.63
N VAL A 704 26.48 -14.28 13.05
CA VAL A 704 27.02 -15.44 13.77
C VAL A 704 28.17 -15.09 14.72
N LEU A 705 29.13 -14.26 14.30
CA LEU A 705 30.37 -13.95 15.03
C LEU A 705 30.35 -12.58 15.71
N GLY A 706 29.49 -11.66 15.25
CA GLY A 706 29.25 -10.36 15.90
C GLY A 706 28.04 -10.40 16.84
N MET A 707 26.83 -10.43 16.26
CA MET A 707 25.59 -10.14 17.00
C MET A 707 25.14 -11.27 17.94
N LEU A 708 25.33 -12.56 17.59
CA LEU A 708 25.02 -13.67 18.50
C LEU A 708 25.92 -13.70 19.76
N PRO A 709 27.24 -13.49 19.67
CA PRO A 709 28.08 -13.29 20.85
C PRO A 709 27.69 -12.08 21.72
N LEU A 710 27.27 -10.96 21.12
CA LEU A 710 26.77 -9.81 21.87
C LEU A 710 25.44 -10.13 22.58
N ALA A 711 24.50 -10.77 21.88
CA ALA A 711 23.25 -11.29 22.44
C ALA A 711 23.52 -12.27 23.61
N ARG A 712 24.49 -13.17 23.46
CA ARG A 712 24.92 -14.11 24.50
C ARG A 712 25.38 -13.40 25.77
N GLU A 713 26.15 -12.31 25.67
CA GLU A 713 26.61 -11.57 26.85
C GLU A 713 25.48 -10.79 27.55
N LEU A 714 24.51 -10.27 26.78
CA LEU A 714 23.27 -9.71 27.35
C LEU A 714 22.46 -10.79 28.10
N LEU A 715 22.29 -11.97 27.51
CA LEU A 715 21.62 -13.11 28.14
C LEU A 715 22.35 -13.57 29.43
N ARG A 716 23.69 -13.61 29.43
CA ARG A 716 24.49 -13.91 30.64
C ARG A 716 24.27 -12.91 31.76
N ARG A 717 24.00 -11.65 31.44
CA ARG A 717 23.68 -10.59 32.41
C ARG A 717 22.22 -10.62 32.86
N GLY A 718 21.38 -11.49 32.31
CA GLY A 718 19.95 -11.59 32.67
C GLY A 718 19.05 -10.60 31.93
N THR A 719 19.46 -10.15 30.75
CA THR A 719 18.62 -9.34 29.84
C THR A 719 17.89 -10.26 28.85
N GLU A 720 16.58 -10.09 28.67
CA GLU A 720 15.85 -10.73 27.57
C GLU A 720 16.33 -10.19 26.23
N VAL A 721 16.54 -11.04 25.22
CA VAL A 721 17.00 -10.59 23.90
C VAL A 721 15.97 -10.92 22.83
N VAL A 722 15.67 -9.94 21.99
CA VAL A 722 14.89 -10.12 20.76
C VAL A 722 15.79 -9.79 19.58
N LEU A 723 16.06 -10.76 18.73
CA LEU A 723 16.67 -10.53 17.43
C LEU A 723 15.59 -10.06 16.46
N VAL A 724 15.80 -8.90 15.86
CA VAL A 724 14.84 -8.20 15.00
C VAL A 724 15.41 -8.16 13.58
N ALA A 725 14.79 -8.92 12.69
CA ALA A 725 15.31 -9.19 11.34
C ALA A 725 14.26 -8.90 10.25
N ASN A 726 14.68 -8.89 8.99
CA ASN A 726 13.79 -8.57 7.88
C ASN A 726 12.67 -9.60 7.70
N SER A 727 11.48 -9.12 7.31
CA SER A 727 10.35 -9.98 6.90
C SER A 727 10.58 -10.58 5.51
N LEU A 728 11.22 -9.84 4.61
CA LEU A 728 11.54 -10.28 3.25
C LEU A 728 13.06 -10.13 2.97
N PRO A 729 13.66 -10.99 2.12
CA PRO A 729 15.05 -10.83 1.70
C PRO A 729 15.33 -9.46 1.09
N ALA A 730 16.50 -8.91 1.41
CA ALA A 730 17.03 -7.68 0.86
C ALA A 730 18.56 -7.73 0.97
N LEU A 731 19.30 -7.63 -0.14
CA LEU A 731 20.76 -7.97 -0.13
C LEU A 731 21.04 -9.32 0.58
N ASN A 732 22.18 -9.45 1.27
CA ASN A 732 22.51 -10.57 2.14
C ASN A 732 22.00 -10.39 3.59
N ASP A 733 21.06 -9.48 3.83
CA ASP A 733 20.44 -9.30 5.15
C ASP A 733 19.83 -10.61 5.65
N VAL A 734 19.98 -10.86 6.96
CA VAL A 734 19.34 -12.02 7.59
C VAL A 734 17.85 -11.76 7.80
N THR A 735 17.01 -12.74 7.47
CA THR A 735 15.56 -12.66 7.68
C THR A 735 15.12 -13.35 8.97
N ALA A 736 13.95 -12.97 9.48
CA ALA A 736 13.35 -13.59 10.66
C ALA A 736 12.96 -15.08 10.44
N MET A 737 12.85 -15.52 9.18
CA MET A 737 12.66 -16.93 8.83
C MET A 737 13.96 -17.75 8.88
N GLU A 738 15.13 -17.12 8.67
CA GLU A 738 16.44 -17.79 8.69
C GLU A 738 17.04 -17.85 10.11
N LEU A 739 16.81 -16.82 10.92
CA LEU A 739 17.37 -16.72 12.28
C LEU A 739 17.11 -17.95 13.19
N PRO A 740 15.92 -18.58 13.23
CA PRO A 740 15.68 -19.72 14.12
C PRO A 740 16.63 -20.90 13.87
N ASP A 741 16.96 -21.18 12.61
CA ASP A 741 17.84 -22.29 12.27
C ASP A 741 19.32 -21.92 12.51
N ILE A 742 19.73 -20.67 12.26
CA ILE A 742 21.07 -20.15 12.66
C ILE A 742 21.25 -20.23 14.18
N VAL A 743 20.24 -19.82 14.96
CA VAL A 743 20.24 -19.91 16.43
C VAL A 743 20.26 -21.37 16.90
N ALA A 744 19.56 -22.28 16.20
CA ALA A 744 19.55 -23.69 16.53
C ALA A 744 20.93 -24.36 16.34
N GLU A 745 21.64 -24.04 15.26
CA GLU A 745 23.01 -24.51 15.05
C GLU A 745 23.97 -23.90 16.08
N ALA A 746 23.90 -22.59 16.33
CA ALA A 746 24.72 -21.93 17.36
C ALA A 746 24.48 -22.50 18.78
N ALA A 747 23.24 -22.87 19.09
CA ALA A 747 22.85 -23.47 20.38
C ALA A 747 23.48 -24.84 20.64
N LYS A 748 23.84 -25.62 19.59
CA LYS A 748 24.57 -26.89 19.76
C LYS A 748 25.92 -26.71 20.45
N HIS A 749 26.51 -25.52 20.33
CA HIS A 749 27.84 -25.19 20.83
C HIS A 749 27.81 -24.21 22.02
N CYS A 750 26.63 -23.82 22.52
CA CYS A 750 26.52 -22.84 23.60
C CYS A 750 25.30 -23.04 24.50
N ASP A 751 25.53 -23.52 25.73
CA ASP A 751 24.48 -23.73 26.75
C ASP A 751 23.70 -22.46 27.16
N VAL A 752 24.27 -21.27 26.94
CA VAL A 752 23.56 -19.99 27.19
C VAL A 752 22.54 -19.75 26.08
N LEU A 753 22.97 -19.82 24.81
CA LEU A 753 22.09 -19.66 23.65
C LEU A 753 21.03 -20.76 23.61
N ARG A 754 21.39 -22.02 23.91
CA ARG A 754 20.44 -23.14 23.96
C ARG A 754 19.32 -22.89 24.97
N ARG A 755 19.68 -22.66 26.24
CA ARG A 755 18.68 -22.41 27.31
C ARG A 755 17.85 -21.15 27.05
N ALA A 756 18.44 -20.11 26.46
CA ALA A 756 17.72 -18.91 26.10
C ALA A 756 16.76 -19.14 24.91
N ALA A 757 17.15 -19.91 23.90
CA ALA A 757 16.33 -20.23 22.74
C ALA A 757 15.17 -21.18 23.09
N GLU A 758 15.41 -22.18 23.95
CA GLU A 758 14.37 -22.99 24.61
C GLU A 758 13.43 -22.09 25.43
N ALA A 759 14.01 -21.21 26.27
CA ALA A 759 13.25 -20.24 27.07
C ALA A 759 12.54 -19.17 26.23
N GLY A 760 12.87 -18.98 24.95
CA GLY A 760 12.16 -18.11 24.01
C GLY A 760 11.16 -18.84 23.11
N GLY A 761 11.21 -20.18 23.05
CA GLY A 761 10.36 -20.99 22.17
C GLY A 761 10.88 -21.17 20.73
N LEU A 762 12.15 -20.81 20.46
CA LEU A 762 12.81 -21.06 19.17
C LEU A 762 13.21 -22.53 19.01
N LEU A 763 13.57 -23.18 20.12
CA LEU A 763 13.88 -24.60 20.18
C LEU A 763 12.76 -25.37 20.89
N VAL A 764 12.38 -26.53 20.34
CA VAL A 764 11.44 -27.47 20.94
C VAL A 764 12.21 -28.69 21.39
N ASP A 765 12.22 -28.90 22.70
CA ASP A 765 12.99 -29.98 23.33
C ASP A 765 12.31 -31.35 23.11
N ALA A 766 12.86 -32.13 22.18
CA ALA A 766 12.25 -33.36 21.67
C ALA A 766 12.07 -34.46 22.74
N MET A 767 12.77 -34.36 23.89
CA MET A 767 12.68 -35.35 24.97
C MET A 767 11.52 -35.13 25.95
N ASN A 768 10.87 -33.96 25.96
CA ASN A 768 9.81 -33.64 26.92
C ASN A 768 8.40 -34.14 26.57
N ASN A 769 8.24 -34.98 25.53
CA ASN A 769 6.94 -35.56 25.16
C ASN A 769 6.44 -36.69 26.10
N ASN A 770 7.20 -37.11 27.11
CA ASN A 770 6.88 -38.27 27.96
C ASN A 770 6.86 -38.02 29.48
N SER A 771 6.99 -36.77 29.95
CA SER A 771 7.00 -36.41 31.38
C SER A 771 5.70 -35.70 31.80
N LEU A 772 4.63 -36.49 31.95
CA LEU A 772 3.39 -36.11 32.63
C LEU A 772 3.55 -36.05 34.17
N ASP A 773 4.66 -35.49 34.67
CA ASP A 773 4.93 -35.42 36.11
C ASP A 773 5.37 -34.01 36.56
N GLY A 774 4.82 -33.59 37.71
CA GLY A 774 4.62 -32.21 38.11
C GLY A 774 5.83 -31.47 38.68
N SER A 775 7.05 -31.76 38.22
CA SER A 775 8.28 -31.10 38.70
C SER A 775 8.86 -30.13 37.67
N ARG A 776 8.26 -28.95 37.53
CA ARG A 776 8.89 -27.80 36.87
C ARG A 776 10.14 -27.38 37.65
N GLY A 777 11.30 -27.92 37.27
CA GLY A 777 12.59 -27.43 37.75
C GLY A 777 12.75 -25.95 37.39
N ASN A 778 13.01 -25.11 38.38
CA ASN A 778 13.19 -23.65 38.22
C ASN A 778 14.44 -23.31 37.40
N SER A 779 14.38 -23.46 36.07
CA SER A 779 15.32 -22.85 35.13
C SER A 779 14.84 -21.44 34.80
N SER A 780 15.29 -20.46 35.58
CA SER A 780 15.03 -19.02 35.40
C SER A 780 15.86 -18.41 34.26
N SER A 781 16.00 -19.13 33.14
CA SER A 781 16.73 -18.65 31.96
C SER A 781 15.95 -17.54 31.26
N VAL A 782 16.62 -16.44 30.94
CA VAL A 782 16.03 -15.35 30.16
C VAL A 782 15.83 -15.78 28.69
N PRO A 783 14.71 -15.38 28.05
CA PRO A 783 14.39 -15.73 26.67
C PRO A 783 15.29 -15.04 25.64
N LEU A 784 15.63 -15.80 24.59
CA LEU A 784 16.08 -15.32 23.29
C LEU A 784 14.95 -15.54 22.28
N MET A 785 14.42 -14.46 21.71
CA MET A 785 13.30 -14.47 20.76
C MET A 785 13.75 -13.96 19.39
N VAL A 786 13.01 -14.31 18.35
CA VAL A 786 13.15 -13.76 16.98
C VAL A 786 11.82 -13.10 16.61
N VAL A 787 11.88 -11.91 16.02
CA VAL A 787 10.72 -11.15 15.55
C VAL A 787 11.02 -10.53 14.19
N GLU A 788 10.04 -10.57 13.29
CA GLU A 788 10.13 -9.93 11.98
C GLU A 788 9.84 -8.42 12.07
N ASN A 789 10.60 -7.59 11.37
CA ASN A 789 10.48 -6.13 11.47
C ASN A 789 9.40 -5.51 10.55
N GLY A 790 8.85 -6.28 9.60
CA GLY A 790 7.89 -5.83 8.60
C GLY A 790 8.51 -5.36 7.28
N CYS A 791 9.84 -5.24 7.19
CA CYS A 791 10.55 -4.63 6.07
C CYS A 791 11.16 -5.66 5.09
N GLY A 792 11.32 -5.22 3.84
CA GLY A 792 11.99 -5.94 2.75
C GLY A 792 13.04 -5.08 2.04
N SER A 793 13.80 -4.32 2.83
CA SER A 793 14.81 -3.31 2.42
C SER A 793 16.00 -3.39 3.40
N PRO A 794 17.23 -3.03 2.98
CA PRO A 794 18.38 -2.94 3.89
C PRO A 794 18.35 -1.71 4.82
N CYS A 795 17.30 -0.88 4.72
CA CYS A 795 17.06 0.28 5.57
C CYS A 795 15.72 0.11 6.31
N ILE A 796 15.57 0.75 7.48
CA ILE A 796 14.35 0.62 8.29
C ILE A 796 13.74 1.98 8.65
N ASP A 797 12.47 2.17 8.29
CA ASP A 797 11.64 3.31 8.69
C ASP A 797 10.81 2.92 9.91
N LEU A 798 11.19 3.42 11.10
CA LEU A 798 10.53 3.08 12.35
C LEU A 798 9.14 3.72 12.53
N ARG A 799 8.63 4.48 11.56
CA ARG A 799 7.19 4.80 11.46
C ARG A 799 6.36 3.61 11.00
N GLN A 800 7.01 2.57 10.48
CA GLN A 800 6.42 1.47 9.74
C GLN A 800 7.11 0.15 10.15
N VAL A 801 6.70 -0.42 11.29
CA VAL A 801 7.17 -1.72 11.78
C VAL A 801 6.03 -2.74 11.93
N SER A 802 6.35 -4.03 11.92
CA SER A 802 5.36 -5.08 12.19
C SER A 802 4.71 -4.93 13.58
N SER A 803 3.46 -5.39 13.71
CA SER A 803 2.77 -5.52 15.00
C SER A 803 3.51 -6.45 15.99
N GLU A 804 4.24 -7.46 15.50
CA GLU A 804 5.02 -8.34 16.37
C GLU A 804 6.22 -7.59 17.00
N LEU A 805 6.89 -6.73 16.22
CA LEU A 805 7.97 -5.86 16.70
C LEU A 805 7.43 -4.77 17.63
N ALA A 806 6.30 -4.14 17.29
CA ALA A 806 5.66 -3.16 18.16
C ALA A 806 5.21 -3.79 19.50
N ALA A 807 4.70 -5.02 19.49
CA ALA A 807 4.40 -5.76 20.72
C ALA A 807 5.67 -6.08 21.54
N ALA A 808 6.73 -6.57 20.89
CA ALA A 808 8.00 -6.88 21.55
C ALA A 808 8.64 -5.65 22.23
N ALA A 809 8.48 -4.47 21.61
CA ALA A 809 9.05 -3.20 22.06
C ALA A 809 8.40 -2.61 23.33
N LYS A 810 7.16 -2.98 23.69
CA LYS A 810 6.44 -2.41 24.85
C LYS A 810 7.15 -2.58 26.20
N HIS A 811 8.12 -3.49 26.29
CA HIS A 811 8.89 -3.79 27.50
C HIS A 811 10.40 -3.69 27.32
N ALA A 812 10.88 -3.23 26.15
CA ALA A 812 12.30 -3.06 25.90
C ALA A 812 12.83 -1.74 26.46
N ASP A 813 14.01 -1.80 27.07
CA ASP A 813 14.74 -0.69 27.67
C ASP A 813 16.12 -0.48 27.03
N LEU A 814 16.49 -1.31 26.03
CA LEU A 814 17.62 -1.11 25.13
C LEU A 814 17.23 -1.40 23.67
N VAL A 815 17.63 -0.54 22.75
CA VAL A 815 17.58 -0.77 21.30
C VAL A 815 19.02 -0.77 20.77
N ILE A 816 19.42 -1.82 20.05
CA ILE A 816 20.68 -1.88 19.31
C ILE A 816 20.35 -1.86 17.82
N LEU A 817 20.82 -0.84 17.11
CA LEU A 817 20.76 -0.74 15.65
C LEU A 817 22.15 -1.09 15.10
N GLU A 818 22.25 -2.19 14.38
CA GLU A 818 23.48 -2.65 13.74
C GLU A 818 23.41 -2.41 12.22
N GLY A 819 24.55 -2.10 11.61
CA GLY A 819 24.71 -2.01 10.16
C GLY A 819 24.54 -0.62 9.56
N MET A 820 25.23 -0.39 8.43
CA MET A 820 25.20 0.91 7.74
C MET A 820 23.78 1.29 7.27
N GLY A 821 22.97 0.34 6.83
CA GLY A 821 21.62 0.61 6.35
C GLY A 821 20.67 1.07 7.46
N ARG A 822 20.61 0.29 8.55
CA ARG A 822 19.68 0.50 9.68
C ARG A 822 20.10 1.62 10.64
N ALA A 823 21.40 1.87 10.79
CA ALA A 823 21.94 2.82 11.77
C ALA A 823 22.57 4.10 11.19
N LEU A 824 22.98 4.12 9.90
CA LEU A 824 23.63 5.27 9.26
C LEU A 824 22.85 5.86 8.08
N HIS A 825 22.40 5.07 7.09
CA HIS A 825 21.50 5.55 6.04
C HIS A 825 20.14 5.94 6.62
N THR A 826 19.67 5.14 7.57
CA THR A 826 18.50 5.43 8.40
C THR A 826 18.86 5.54 9.89
N ASN A 827 18.01 6.21 10.67
CA ASN A 827 18.00 6.25 12.13
C ASN A 827 19.21 6.85 12.88
N PHE A 828 20.27 7.32 12.21
CA PHE A 828 21.43 7.94 12.90
C PHE A 828 21.00 9.04 13.89
N ASN A 829 20.03 9.87 13.49
CA ASN A 829 19.48 10.96 14.29
C ASN A 829 18.21 10.59 15.08
N ALA A 830 17.70 9.35 14.96
CA ALA A 830 16.52 8.90 15.69
C ALA A 830 16.76 8.92 17.21
N ARG A 831 15.75 9.37 17.97
CA ARG A 831 15.74 9.40 19.44
C ARG A 831 14.71 8.43 19.99
N PHE A 832 15.03 7.82 21.12
CA PHE A 832 14.24 6.74 21.72
C PHE A 832 13.91 7.02 23.19
N LYS A 833 12.73 6.58 23.62
CA LYS A 833 12.25 6.59 25.03
C LYS A 833 13.04 5.63 25.93
N CYS A 834 13.96 4.87 25.35
CA CYS A 834 14.84 3.91 25.99
C CYS A 834 16.30 4.20 25.60
N GLU A 835 17.23 3.49 26.21
CA GLU A 835 18.63 3.55 25.79
C GLU A 835 18.79 3.02 24.37
N ALA A 836 19.72 3.58 23.59
CA ALA A 836 20.01 3.15 22.24
C ALA A 836 21.52 3.03 21.98
N LEU A 837 21.93 1.99 21.28
CA LEU A 837 23.29 1.79 20.79
C LEU A 837 23.26 1.62 19.28
N LYS A 838 24.07 2.39 18.55
CA LYS A 838 24.17 2.36 17.09
C LYS A 838 25.59 1.92 16.72
N LEU A 839 25.69 0.74 16.12
CA LEU A 839 26.95 0.08 15.75
C LEU A 839 27.02 -0.06 14.23
N ALA A 840 27.97 0.59 13.58
CA ALA A 840 28.13 0.44 12.13
C ALA A 840 29.55 0.80 11.66
N MET A 841 29.98 0.14 10.60
CA MET A 841 31.12 0.60 9.80
C MET A 841 30.64 1.37 8.59
N VAL A 842 31.30 2.48 8.25
CA VAL A 842 30.90 3.27 7.07
C VAL A 842 31.49 2.68 5.79
N LYS A 843 30.70 1.95 5.02
CA LYS A 843 31.11 1.31 3.74
C LYS A 843 31.06 2.27 2.53
N ASN A 844 30.79 3.56 2.73
CA ASN A 844 30.69 4.57 1.67
C ASN A 844 31.42 5.88 2.04
N GLN A 845 32.33 6.34 1.18
CA GLN A 845 33.16 7.53 1.44
C GLN A 845 32.36 8.83 1.53
N ARG A 846 31.35 9.04 0.67
CA ARG A 846 30.50 10.24 0.66
C ARG A 846 29.67 10.34 1.95
N LEU A 847 29.14 9.21 2.42
CA LEU A 847 28.44 9.11 3.69
C LEU A 847 29.37 9.39 4.88
N ALA A 848 30.61 8.86 4.86
CA ALA A 848 31.58 9.08 5.92
C ALA A 848 31.93 10.57 6.06
N GLU A 849 32.18 11.26 4.94
CA GLU A 849 32.47 12.69 4.89
C GLU A 849 31.29 13.54 5.38
N LYS A 850 30.06 13.25 4.92
CA LYS A 850 28.87 14.02 5.31
C LYS A 850 28.43 13.79 6.76
N LEU A 851 28.31 12.52 7.18
CA LEU A 851 27.63 12.16 8.43
C LEU A 851 28.54 12.25 9.65
N ILE A 852 29.80 11.83 9.52
CA ILE A 852 30.76 11.75 10.64
C ILE A 852 32.07 12.50 10.36
N LYS A 853 32.19 13.19 9.22
CA LYS A 853 33.42 13.89 8.77
C LYS A 853 34.64 12.97 8.77
N GLY A 854 34.44 11.70 8.42
CA GLY A 854 35.41 10.61 8.49
C GLY A 854 35.79 10.07 7.12
N LYS A 855 36.26 8.83 7.09
CA LYS A 855 36.64 8.06 5.89
C LYS A 855 35.86 6.75 5.80
N ILE A 856 35.85 6.14 4.62
CA ILE A 856 35.40 4.76 4.46
C ILE A 856 36.16 3.82 5.42
N TYR A 857 35.43 2.87 5.99
CA TYR A 857 35.83 1.96 7.07
C TYR A 857 36.06 2.58 8.45
N ASP A 858 35.81 3.89 8.64
CA ASP A 858 35.65 4.43 10.00
C ASP A 858 34.46 3.76 10.70
N CYS A 859 34.59 3.56 12.01
CA CYS A 859 33.57 2.95 12.85
C CYS A 859 32.74 3.98 13.61
N VAL A 860 31.47 3.63 13.83
CA VAL A 860 30.51 4.34 14.66
C VAL A 860 30.07 3.39 15.77
N CYS A 861 30.41 3.74 17.01
CA CYS A 861 29.77 3.25 18.22
C CYS A 861 29.15 4.47 18.91
N ARG A 862 27.85 4.68 18.71
CA ARG A 862 27.11 5.80 19.28
C ARG A 862 26.12 5.30 20.32
N TYR A 863 26.27 5.75 21.56
CA TYR A 863 25.41 5.36 22.68
C TYR A 863 24.61 6.56 23.17
N GLU A 864 23.30 6.39 23.26
CA GLU A 864 22.36 7.43 23.61
C GLU A 864 21.54 6.98 24.83
N PRO A 865 21.61 7.68 25.98
CA PRO A 865 20.74 7.39 27.11
C PRO A 865 19.28 7.69 26.76
N ALA A 866 18.36 7.09 27.51
CA ALA A 866 16.92 7.33 27.33
C ALA A 866 16.57 8.83 27.46
N THR A 867 15.78 9.35 26.50
CA THR A 867 15.20 10.71 26.54
C THR A 867 13.86 10.77 27.25
#